data_AF-A0A914BWK8-F1
#
_entry.id   AF-A0A914BWK8-F1
#
_cell.length_a   1.000
_cell.length_b   1.000
_cell.length_c   1.000
_cell.angle_alpha   90.00
_cell.angle_beta   90.00
_cell.angle_gamma   90.00
#
_symmetry.space_group_name_H-M   'P 1'
#
loop_
_entity.id
_entity.type
_entity.pdbx_description
1 polymer ?
#
loop_
_entity_poly.entity_id
_entity_poly.type
_entity_poly.pdbx_seq_one_letter_code
_entity_poly.pdbx_strand_id
1 'polypeptide(L)'
;MTSQRWLTDADFAPHSTAKSIWWHILIVIVPDQIRFKNNGSIYITGDGMGMIENDDEDVLLTTVLACSMGTITGVLFQIPNEHITFAADPYNASRTEDAIIAYTWDHFLNDPSQPNWLLRFPMVKASIRALDTITDFVNTNLPHLNCHLDSYIVAGASKRGWTTWLVGAVDPVRVKAIVPIVLDAINFVPVMHHAYRSYGGWSFALEEYMDNLKQPITSRFDDPNMILLQQFIDPYYYRDRLTMPKLVVNAVMDEFQQPDDTHYWWKDMPEPKHFLIAPNAEHTQATGVLMIVPSIAAFGVANFLNKPVPTFTWDLDVDNGKIVATVENDESIHEVNVWWAYSCGVNSWDNNRTRRDFRIVHMDNPCYCGNNVSNYCANVAALWDRRSLQPTIVDGKRTYAVSYEDFDPPSTNPQRWLAFMIEFKFDNPYGLGLFGDIKDEINKIIKNKIGKNPNVYFGGLPEDLGGYFDFTSEVIIPNEQIIFAADSFNKSRTEDAVIAFTWDHFLNDPSQPNWLIRFPMVKASLRALDTITDFVNTNLPHLGCQLDYYIVAGASKRGWTTWLVGAVDPVRVKAIVPIVLDAINFVPVMHHAYRSYGGWSFALIDYVENLDKPITSRFDDPNMILLQQYVDPYYYRDRLTMPKMVVNAVLDEFQQPDDTHYWWKDMPEPKHFLIAPNAEHTQATGMLMIVPSIAAFALATFLNKPVPTFTWDLDVENGKIVATVENNESIHEVNVWWAYSCGVNSWDNNRTRRDFRIAHKDNPCYCGIGADNYCANLASLWDRRSLQPTIVDGKRTYTVSYEDFDPPSTNPQRWLAFIIDFKFDNPYGLFGDVKDGINKIIQNKIGKNPNVYFGGLPEDLGGYFEFTSEVMIWPNSFPYEDCFGAECGGRIL
;
A
#
# COMPACT_ATOMS: atom_id res chain seq x y z
N MET A 1 15.05 -6.82 33.39
CA MET A 1 16.28 -7.65 33.51
C MET A 1 17.52 -6.76 33.69
N THR A 2 18.67 -7.33 34.04
CA THR A 2 19.98 -6.66 33.98
C THR A 2 20.87 -7.46 33.03
N SER A 3 21.50 -6.80 32.04
CA SER A 3 22.29 -7.52 31.04
C SER A 3 23.77 -7.64 31.41
N GLN A 4 24.41 -6.54 31.81
CA GLN A 4 25.87 -6.47 31.95
C GLN A 4 26.31 -5.23 32.74
N ARG A 5 27.63 -5.16 32.94
CA ARG A 5 28.35 -3.89 33.13
C ARG A 5 29.05 -3.50 31.83
N TRP A 6 28.89 -2.25 31.41
CA TRP A 6 29.58 -1.62 30.29
C TRP A 6 30.38 -0.41 30.80
N LEU A 7 31.69 -0.37 30.49
CA LEU A 7 32.64 0.63 31.02
C LEU A 7 32.66 0.67 32.58
N THR A 8 33.31 1.69 33.15
CA THR A 8 33.39 1.93 34.61
C THR A 8 32.42 3.03 35.04
N ASP A 9 32.18 3.20 36.34
CA ASP A 9 31.31 4.30 36.82
C ASP A 9 31.95 5.67 36.67
N ALA A 10 33.28 5.74 36.44
CA ALA A 10 34.00 7.00 36.22
C ALA A 10 33.84 7.54 34.79
N ASP A 11 33.41 6.70 33.84
CA ASP A 11 33.22 7.08 32.44
C ASP A 11 31.88 7.82 32.19
N PHE A 12 30.98 7.81 33.18
CA PHE A 12 29.66 8.46 33.15
C PHE A 12 29.62 9.65 34.12
N ALA A 13 29.05 10.78 33.69
CA ALA A 13 28.89 11.93 34.56
C ALA A 13 27.99 11.59 35.77
N PRO A 14 28.20 12.20 36.96
CA PRO A 14 27.42 11.88 38.16
C PRO A 14 25.91 12.01 37.98
N HIS A 15 25.44 12.93 37.12
CA HIS A 15 24.03 13.18 36.81
C HIS A 15 23.50 12.44 35.56
N SER A 16 24.33 11.68 34.83
CA SER A 16 23.87 10.84 33.70
C SER A 16 22.76 9.88 34.13
N THR A 17 21.67 9.77 33.37
CA THR A 17 20.52 8.95 33.73
C THR A 17 20.84 7.45 33.63
N ALA A 18 21.36 7.03 32.48
CA ALA A 18 22.00 5.74 32.30
C ALA A 18 23.44 5.73 32.86
N LYS A 19 23.93 4.54 33.25
CA LYS A 19 25.22 4.31 33.94
C LYS A 19 25.90 3.03 33.42
N SER A 20 27.02 2.66 34.05
CA SER A 20 27.76 1.44 33.68
C SER A 20 26.96 0.13 33.84
N ILE A 21 25.97 0.08 34.74
CA ILE A 21 25.09 -1.10 34.91
C ILE A 21 23.88 -0.98 33.99
N TRP A 22 23.81 -1.82 32.97
CA TRP A 22 22.74 -1.81 31.97
C TRP A 22 21.58 -2.73 32.41
N TRP A 23 20.42 -2.12 32.59
CA TRP A 23 19.14 -2.79 32.86
C TRP A 23 18.16 -2.53 31.72
N HIS A 24 17.19 -3.43 31.53
CA HIS A 24 16.27 -3.41 30.40
C HIS A 24 14.88 -3.83 30.83
N ILE A 25 13.85 -3.19 30.32
CA ILE A 25 12.49 -3.72 30.34
C ILE A 25 12.41 -4.79 29.24
N LEU A 26 11.95 -5.97 29.65
CA LEU A 26 11.74 -7.12 28.78
C LEU A 26 10.33 -7.64 29.07
N ILE A 27 9.43 -7.44 28.11
CA ILE A 27 8.06 -7.98 28.14
C ILE A 27 8.09 -9.33 27.43
N VAL A 28 7.32 -10.31 27.93
CA VAL A 28 7.22 -11.65 27.33
C VAL A 28 5.76 -11.90 27.00
N ILE A 29 5.43 -11.87 25.71
CA ILE A 29 4.10 -12.11 25.17
C ILE A 29 3.94 -13.62 24.94
N VAL A 30 2.86 -14.17 25.50
CA VAL A 30 2.50 -15.59 25.43
C VAL A 30 1.13 -15.68 24.76
N PRO A 31 1.03 -16.11 23.48
CA PRO A 31 -0.26 -16.29 22.83
C PRO A 31 -0.97 -17.53 23.38
N ASP A 32 -2.31 -17.50 23.42
CA ASP A 32 -3.12 -18.66 23.88
C ASP A 32 -2.86 -19.93 23.06
N GLN A 33 -2.53 -19.79 21.77
CA GLN A 33 -2.21 -20.88 20.86
C GLN A 33 -0.70 -20.95 20.55
N ILE A 34 0.05 -21.65 21.41
CA ILE A 34 1.49 -21.91 21.19
C ILE A 34 1.67 -23.11 20.24
N ARG A 35 1.98 -22.82 18.97
CA ARG A 35 2.34 -23.79 17.93
C ARG A 35 3.75 -24.34 18.14
N PHE A 36 4.69 -23.49 18.52
CA PHE A 36 6.12 -23.80 18.58
C PHE A 36 6.64 -23.87 20.02
N LYS A 37 6.65 -25.06 20.61
CA LYS A 37 7.04 -25.26 22.02
C LYS A 37 8.54 -25.16 22.30
N ASN A 38 9.37 -25.22 21.25
CA ASN A 38 10.83 -25.15 21.34
C ASN A 38 11.40 -23.85 20.75
N ASN A 39 10.58 -23.02 20.12
CA ASN A 39 11.04 -21.84 19.40
C ASN A 39 10.36 -20.59 19.96
N GLY A 40 11.08 -19.48 19.99
CA GLY A 40 10.53 -18.17 20.35
C GLY A 40 10.97 -17.10 19.37
N SER A 41 10.57 -15.86 19.63
CA SER A 41 11.05 -14.69 18.90
C SER A 41 11.37 -13.53 19.84
N ILE A 42 12.03 -12.50 19.33
CA ILE A 42 12.25 -11.25 20.04
C ILE A 42 12.19 -10.07 19.07
N TYR A 43 11.50 -9.00 19.47
CA TYR A 43 11.63 -7.69 18.85
C TYR A 43 12.49 -6.81 19.76
N ILE A 44 13.53 -6.20 19.18
CA ILE A 44 14.49 -5.33 19.85
C ILE A 44 14.13 -3.88 19.50
N THR A 45 13.85 -3.05 20.51
CA THR A 45 13.40 -1.66 20.33
C THR A 45 14.14 -0.64 21.23
N GLY A 46 13.77 0.63 21.11
CA GLY A 46 14.35 1.78 21.82
C GLY A 46 13.65 2.12 23.13
N ASP A 47 13.93 3.34 23.61
CA ASP A 47 13.21 4.06 24.66
C ASP A 47 12.82 3.21 25.90
N GLY A 48 11.67 3.50 26.52
CA GLY A 48 11.19 2.77 27.69
C GLY A 48 11.76 3.24 29.05
N MET A 49 12.04 4.53 29.21
CA MET A 49 12.40 5.16 30.51
C MET A 49 11.20 5.30 31.50
N GLY A 50 10.37 4.26 31.67
CA GLY A 50 9.15 4.33 32.48
C GLY A 50 8.55 2.97 32.83
N MET A 51 7.25 2.94 33.18
CA MET A 51 6.45 1.73 32.95
C MET A 51 5.95 1.77 31.52
N ILE A 52 5.97 0.61 30.85
CA ILE A 52 5.38 0.42 29.53
C ILE A 52 3.91 0.01 29.76
N GLU A 53 2.99 0.68 29.09
CA GLU A 53 1.56 0.35 29.13
C GLU A 53 1.22 -0.73 28.09
N ASN A 54 0.06 -1.38 28.23
CA ASN A 54 -0.33 -2.47 27.32
C ASN A 54 -0.68 -2.00 25.89
N ASP A 55 -0.94 -0.71 25.69
CA ASP A 55 -1.22 -0.09 24.38
C ASP A 55 0.00 0.60 23.73
N ASP A 56 1.19 0.30 24.25
CA ASP A 56 2.48 0.64 23.64
C ASP A 56 2.62 0.03 22.22
N GLU A 57 3.19 0.80 21.31
CA GLU A 57 3.28 0.46 19.88
C GLU A 57 4.08 -0.81 19.60
N ASP A 58 5.19 -1.03 20.29
CA ASP A 58 6.06 -2.19 20.09
C ASP A 58 5.52 -3.41 20.83
N VAL A 59 4.82 -3.21 21.96
CA VAL A 59 4.06 -4.27 22.62
C VAL A 59 2.94 -4.78 21.72
N LEU A 60 2.15 -3.89 21.13
CA LEU A 60 1.05 -4.27 20.23
C LEU A 60 1.60 -4.90 18.94
N LEU A 61 2.58 -4.26 18.26
CA LEU A 61 3.26 -4.80 17.08
C LEU A 61 3.82 -6.21 17.32
N THR A 62 4.50 -6.41 18.45
CA THR A 62 5.07 -7.71 18.79
C THR A 62 4.01 -8.72 19.21
N THR A 63 2.87 -8.28 19.75
CA THR A 63 1.72 -9.14 20.03
C THR A 63 1.08 -9.64 18.74
N VAL A 64 0.98 -8.79 17.72
CA VAL A 64 0.56 -9.19 16.36
C VAL A 64 1.46 -10.31 15.82
N LEU A 65 2.78 -10.13 15.92
CA LEU A 65 3.77 -11.11 15.48
C LEU A 65 3.69 -12.42 16.29
N ALA A 66 3.58 -12.35 17.61
CA ALA A 66 3.48 -13.50 18.50
C ALA A 66 2.24 -14.36 18.19
N CYS A 67 1.08 -13.72 18.02
CA CYS A 67 -0.18 -14.39 17.69
C CYS A 67 -0.15 -14.98 16.28
N SER A 68 0.33 -14.23 15.27
CA SER A 68 0.39 -14.68 13.87
C SER A 68 1.33 -15.88 13.67
N MET A 69 2.43 -15.93 14.41
CA MET A 69 3.35 -17.08 14.42
C MET A 69 2.89 -18.22 15.35
N GLY A 70 2.08 -17.93 16.37
CA GLY A 70 1.76 -18.87 17.44
C GLY A 70 2.98 -19.22 18.30
N THR A 71 3.75 -18.21 18.72
CA THR A 71 5.05 -18.38 19.38
C THR A 71 5.25 -17.40 20.54
N ILE A 72 6.03 -17.80 21.56
CA ILE A 72 6.35 -16.91 22.68
C ILE A 72 7.36 -15.86 22.21
N THR A 73 7.02 -14.57 22.34
CA THR A 73 7.82 -13.47 21.80
C THR A 73 8.18 -12.45 22.87
N GLY A 74 9.45 -12.05 22.93
CA GLY A 74 9.91 -10.97 23.79
C GLY A 74 9.88 -9.59 23.12
N VAL A 75 9.63 -8.54 23.89
CA VAL A 75 9.87 -7.13 23.50
C VAL A 75 10.97 -6.59 24.40
N LEU A 76 12.10 -6.18 23.82
CA LEU A 76 13.27 -5.68 24.56
C LEU A 76 13.46 -4.18 24.30
N PHE A 77 13.09 -3.37 25.29
CA PHE A 77 13.28 -1.92 25.32
C PHE A 77 14.67 -1.54 25.81
N GLN A 78 15.00 -0.24 25.78
CA GLN A 78 16.25 0.32 26.31
C GLN A 78 17.52 -0.22 25.61
N ILE A 79 17.45 -0.38 24.28
CA ILE A 79 18.59 -0.72 23.43
C ILE A 79 18.87 0.47 22.48
N PRO A 80 19.76 1.42 22.83
CA PRO A 80 20.69 1.44 23.97
C PRO A 80 20.03 1.85 25.30
N ASN A 81 20.71 1.61 26.43
CA ASN A 81 20.26 2.11 27.74
C ASN A 81 20.69 3.59 27.84
N GLU A 82 19.71 4.49 27.84
CA GLU A 82 19.88 5.93 27.64
C GLU A 82 18.90 6.73 28.51
N HIS A 83 18.99 8.06 28.69
CA HIS A 83 20.00 9.01 28.19
C HIS A 83 21.38 8.84 28.85
N ILE A 84 22.46 9.06 28.08
CA ILE A 84 23.85 9.02 28.59
C ILE A 84 24.51 10.40 28.54
N THR A 85 25.16 10.79 29.65
CA THR A 85 26.20 11.82 29.66
C THR A 85 27.53 11.21 30.08
N PHE A 86 28.50 11.18 29.17
CA PHE A 86 29.85 10.69 29.48
C PHE A 86 30.63 11.72 30.29
N ALA A 87 31.41 11.28 31.29
CA ALA A 87 32.26 12.17 32.09
C ALA A 87 33.39 12.81 31.28
N ALA A 88 33.76 12.18 30.16
CA ALA A 88 34.75 12.69 29.20
C ALA A 88 34.12 13.57 28.09
N ASP A 89 32.79 13.79 28.06
CA ASP A 89 32.18 14.67 27.06
C ASP A 89 32.49 16.14 27.41
N PRO A 90 33.27 16.87 26.59
CA PRO A 90 33.62 18.27 26.83
C PRO A 90 32.41 19.21 26.78
N TYR A 91 31.29 18.78 26.19
CA TYR A 91 30.03 19.51 26.17
C TYR A 91 29.09 19.10 27.30
N ASN A 92 29.38 18.00 28.01
CA ASN A 92 28.52 17.39 29.03
C ASN A 92 27.08 17.18 28.48
N ALA A 93 26.95 16.66 27.27
CA ALA A 93 25.65 16.50 26.61
C ALA A 93 24.87 15.30 27.16
N SER A 94 23.53 15.39 27.15
CA SER A 94 22.63 14.27 27.47
C SER A 94 22.22 13.58 26.17
N ARG A 95 23.03 12.61 25.73
CA ARG A 95 22.97 11.97 24.42
C ARG A 95 21.96 10.80 24.41
N THR A 96 21.34 10.59 23.25
CA THR A 96 20.49 9.44 22.87
C THR A 96 20.97 8.84 21.55
N GLU A 97 20.57 7.62 21.24
CA GLU A 97 20.72 6.94 19.95
C GLU A 97 21.99 7.30 19.15
N ASP A 98 21.82 8.00 18.02
CA ASP A 98 22.88 8.44 17.11
C ASP A 98 23.91 9.35 17.79
N ALA A 99 23.49 10.23 18.70
CA ALA A 99 24.40 11.08 19.46
C ALA A 99 25.37 10.25 20.32
N ILE A 100 24.90 9.12 20.87
CA ILE A 100 25.74 8.17 21.62
C ILE A 100 26.61 7.35 20.66
N ILE A 101 26.07 6.88 19.53
CA ILE A 101 26.83 6.15 18.51
C ILE A 101 27.99 7.02 18.01
N ALA A 102 27.69 8.22 17.50
CA ALA A 102 28.65 9.20 17.00
C ALA A 102 29.73 9.56 18.05
N TYR A 103 29.35 9.78 19.31
CA TYR A 103 30.32 10.05 20.39
C TYR A 103 31.23 8.84 20.69
N THR A 104 30.66 7.62 20.73
CA THR A 104 31.49 6.41 20.95
C THR A 104 32.40 6.09 19.76
N TRP A 105 32.01 6.48 18.55
CA TRP A 105 32.86 6.44 17.37
C TRP A 105 33.97 7.49 17.45
N ASP A 106 33.68 8.73 17.85
CA ASP A 106 34.71 9.77 18.06
C ASP A 106 35.77 9.28 19.06
N HIS A 107 35.34 8.71 20.20
CA HIS A 107 36.26 8.12 21.17
C HIS A 107 37.15 7.04 20.53
N PHE A 108 36.59 6.10 19.77
CA PHE A 108 37.36 5.02 19.13
C PHE A 108 38.28 5.51 18.00
N LEU A 109 37.87 6.50 17.21
CA LEU A 109 38.70 7.06 16.14
C LEU A 109 39.93 7.79 16.71
N ASN A 110 39.80 8.41 17.90
CA ASN A 110 40.92 9.00 18.63
C ASN A 110 41.79 7.96 19.36
N ASP A 111 41.22 6.83 19.82
CA ASP A 111 41.97 5.70 20.40
C ASP A 111 41.38 4.33 20.00
N PRO A 112 41.86 3.72 18.90
CA PRO A 112 41.35 2.44 18.41
C PRO A 112 41.78 1.24 19.27
N SER A 113 42.56 1.44 20.34
CA SER A 113 42.89 0.38 21.30
C SER A 113 41.72 0.03 22.23
N GLN A 114 40.64 0.82 22.21
CA GLN A 114 39.50 0.72 23.13
C GLN A 114 38.15 0.34 22.46
N PRO A 115 38.03 -0.75 21.69
CA PRO A 115 36.76 -1.14 21.02
C PRO A 115 35.59 -1.38 21.97
N ASN A 116 35.86 -1.63 23.26
CA ASN A 116 34.82 -1.76 24.27
C ASN A 116 33.99 -0.47 24.48
N TRP A 117 34.46 0.69 24.03
CA TRP A 117 33.68 1.94 24.02
C TRP A 117 32.60 1.98 22.94
N LEU A 118 32.62 1.13 21.91
CA LEU A 118 31.63 1.18 20.83
C LEU A 118 30.25 0.73 21.33
N LEU A 119 29.24 1.62 21.27
CA LEU A 119 27.89 1.39 21.82
C LEU A 119 27.21 0.11 21.32
N ARG A 120 27.56 -0.35 20.12
CA ARG A 120 27.04 -1.58 19.52
C ARG A 120 27.32 -2.83 20.38
N PHE A 121 28.44 -2.87 21.10
CA PHE A 121 28.82 -4.02 21.93
C PHE A 121 27.84 -4.31 23.08
N PRO A 122 27.49 -3.36 23.96
CA PRO A 122 26.50 -3.62 25.00
C PRO A 122 25.09 -3.87 24.44
N MET A 123 24.69 -3.26 23.32
CA MET A 123 23.38 -3.52 22.68
C MET A 123 23.22 -5.00 22.28
N VAL A 124 24.22 -5.56 21.59
CA VAL A 124 24.22 -6.98 21.16
C VAL A 124 24.24 -7.92 22.36
N LYS A 125 25.10 -7.66 23.35
CA LYS A 125 25.18 -8.45 24.58
C LYS A 125 23.87 -8.43 25.38
N ALA A 126 23.17 -7.29 25.43
CA ALA A 126 21.87 -7.19 26.08
C ALA A 126 20.80 -8.01 25.36
N SER A 127 20.78 -7.97 24.03
CA SER A 127 19.85 -8.74 23.20
C SER A 127 20.05 -10.25 23.33
N ILE A 128 21.30 -10.73 23.32
CA ILE A 128 21.62 -12.14 23.59
C ILE A 128 21.20 -12.56 25.00
N ARG A 129 21.45 -11.70 26.00
CA ARG A 129 21.06 -11.96 27.40
C ARG A 129 19.54 -11.95 27.60
N ALA A 130 18.78 -11.29 26.72
CA ALA A 130 17.33 -11.37 26.71
C ALA A 130 16.84 -12.75 26.26
N LEU A 131 17.49 -13.39 25.27
CA LEU A 131 17.18 -14.77 24.86
C LEU A 131 17.31 -15.75 26.06
N ASP A 132 18.42 -15.65 26.82
CA ASP A 132 18.61 -16.43 28.06
C ASP A 132 17.45 -16.20 29.03
N THR A 133 16.99 -14.95 29.15
CA THR A 133 16.00 -14.52 30.15
C THR A 133 14.58 -14.95 29.77
N ILE A 134 14.23 -14.92 28.48
CA ILE A 134 12.96 -15.47 27.98
C ILE A 134 12.96 -17.00 28.20
N THR A 135 14.08 -17.68 27.91
CA THR A 135 14.23 -19.13 28.16
C THR A 135 14.02 -19.46 29.64
N ASP A 136 14.73 -18.78 30.54
CA ASP A 136 14.67 -19.02 31.98
C ASP A 136 13.28 -18.70 32.57
N PHE A 137 12.67 -17.58 32.17
CA PHE A 137 11.32 -17.19 32.59
C PHE A 137 10.26 -18.22 32.17
N VAL A 138 10.28 -18.69 30.91
CA VAL A 138 9.31 -19.70 30.45
C VAL A 138 9.47 -21.02 31.19
N ASN A 139 10.71 -21.49 31.41
CA ASN A 139 10.95 -22.75 32.14
C ASN A 139 10.62 -22.65 33.64
N THR A 140 10.85 -21.50 34.30
CA THR A 140 10.72 -21.37 35.75
C THR A 140 9.37 -20.78 36.20
N ASN A 141 8.84 -19.78 35.49
CA ASN A 141 7.57 -19.12 35.83
C ASN A 141 6.36 -19.72 35.10
N LEU A 142 6.56 -20.31 33.91
CA LEU A 142 5.47 -20.85 33.08
C LEU A 142 5.58 -22.37 32.77
N PRO A 143 6.03 -23.24 33.71
CA PRO A 143 6.28 -24.66 33.42
C PRO A 143 5.03 -25.45 32.97
N HIS A 144 3.83 -24.95 33.29
CA HIS A 144 2.55 -25.54 32.88
C HIS A 144 2.33 -25.50 31.35
N LEU A 145 3.02 -24.62 30.61
CA LEU A 145 2.97 -24.57 29.15
C LEU A 145 3.73 -25.73 28.49
N ASN A 146 4.62 -26.41 29.24
CA ASN A 146 5.53 -27.46 28.76
C ASN A 146 6.28 -27.02 27.48
N CYS A 147 6.89 -25.83 27.54
CA CYS A 147 7.70 -25.26 26.46
C CYS A 147 9.16 -25.14 26.92
N HIS A 148 10.09 -25.45 26.02
CA HIS A 148 11.53 -25.50 26.26
C HIS A 148 12.25 -24.79 25.13
N LEU A 149 12.31 -23.46 25.21
CA LEU A 149 12.86 -22.62 24.16
C LEU A 149 14.36 -22.90 23.96
N ASP A 150 14.72 -23.36 22.76
CA ASP A 150 16.09 -23.67 22.34
C ASP A 150 16.62 -22.73 21.25
N SER A 151 15.72 -22.12 20.48
CA SER A 151 16.05 -21.31 19.30
C SER A 151 15.08 -20.16 19.06
N TYR A 152 15.58 -19.11 18.42
CA TYR A 152 14.95 -17.80 18.35
C TYR A 152 14.98 -17.19 16.95
N ILE A 153 13.98 -16.38 16.63
CA ILE A 153 14.03 -15.42 15.52
C ILE A 153 14.12 -14.01 16.09
N VAL A 154 15.05 -13.21 15.56
CA VAL A 154 15.43 -11.91 16.13
C VAL A 154 15.07 -10.81 15.14
N ALA A 155 14.28 -9.83 15.57
CA ALA A 155 13.84 -8.69 14.77
C ALA A 155 14.16 -7.36 15.46
N GLY A 156 14.24 -6.27 14.70
CA GLY A 156 14.35 -4.91 15.26
C GLY A 156 14.60 -3.85 14.19
N ALA A 157 14.19 -2.61 14.43
CA ALA A 157 14.24 -1.52 13.46
C ALA A 157 15.43 -0.55 13.65
N SER A 158 15.92 0.01 12.56
CA SER A 158 16.95 1.05 12.49
C SER A 158 18.21 0.67 13.28
N LYS A 159 18.56 1.45 14.32
CA LYS A 159 19.67 1.15 15.25
C LYS A 159 19.56 -0.23 15.91
N ARG A 160 18.36 -0.79 16.03
CA ARG A 160 18.11 -2.16 16.52
C ARG A 160 18.21 -3.20 15.41
N GLY A 161 17.93 -2.86 14.15
CA GLY A 161 18.25 -3.69 12.97
C GLY A 161 19.74 -4.00 12.87
N TRP A 162 20.60 -3.00 13.08
CA TRP A 162 22.06 -3.22 13.21
C TRP A 162 22.41 -4.16 14.37
N THR A 163 21.66 -4.09 15.47
CA THR A 163 21.85 -4.99 16.61
C THR A 163 21.42 -6.42 16.26
N THR A 164 20.28 -6.59 15.58
CA THR A 164 19.75 -7.86 15.06
C THR A 164 20.76 -8.59 14.17
N TRP A 165 21.41 -7.89 13.22
CA TRP A 165 22.49 -8.45 12.40
C TRP A 165 23.60 -9.10 13.26
N LEU A 166 24.15 -8.35 14.21
CA LEU A 166 25.27 -8.83 15.02
C LEU A 166 24.86 -9.85 16.09
N VAL A 167 23.60 -9.85 16.54
CA VAL A 167 23.07 -10.92 17.40
C VAL A 167 23.10 -12.25 16.64
N GLY A 168 22.66 -12.27 15.37
CA GLY A 168 22.82 -13.45 14.50
C GLY A 168 24.29 -13.86 14.33
N ALA A 169 25.18 -12.90 14.10
CA ALA A 169 26.60 -13.19 13.87
C ALA A 169 27.40 -13.61 15.12
N VAL A 170 26.86 -13.39 16.32
CA VAL A 170 27.46 -13.78 17.61
C VAL A 170 26.85 -15.06 18.17
N ASP A 171 25.56 -15.32 17.94
CA ASP A 171 24.85 -16.53 18.40
C ASP A 171 24.13 -17.28 17.26
N PRO A 172 24.84 -17.73 16.21
CA PRO A 172 24.24 -18.45 15.06
C PRO A 172 23.76 -19.87 15.42
N VAL A 173 23.93 -20.31 16.68
CA VAL A 173 23.46 -21.61 17.17
C VAL A 173 22.02 -21.51 17.66
N ARG A 174 21.66 -20.42 18.37
CA ARG A 174 20.29 -20.20 18.83
C ARG A 174 19.48 -19.33 17.88
N VAL A 175 20.11 -18.43 17.13
CA VAL A 175 19.40 -17.54 16.18
C VAL A 175 19.10 -18.30 14.88
N LYS A 176 17.87 -18.81 14.79
CA LYS A 176 17.35 -19.56 13.63
C LYS A 176 17.11 -18.69 12.40
N ALA A 177 16.75 -17.43 12.60
CA ALA A 177 16.67 -16.42 11.54
C ALA A 177 16.79 -15.00 12.11
N ILE A 178 17.17 -14.05 11.27
CA ILE A 178 17.22 -12.61 11.59
C ILE A 178 16.32 -11.78 10.69
N VAL A 179 15.78 -10.70 11.25
CA VAL A 179 14.90 -9.73 10.57
C VAL A 179 15.33 -8.29 10.92
N PRO A 180 16.44 -7.80 10.36
CA PRO A 180 16.85 -6.40 10.49
C PRO A 180 15.95 -5.52 9.62
N ILE A 181 15.34 -4.48 10.21
CA ILE A 181 14.41 -3.56 9.54
C ILE A 181 15.04 -2.16 9.46
N VAL A 182 14.91 -1.47 8.31
CA VAL A 182 15.54 -0.18 7.95
C VAL A 182 17.01 -0.07 8.38
N LEU A 183 17.77 -1.14 8.13
CA LEU A 183 19.22 -1.06 8.20
C LEU A 183 19.96 -2.09 7.33
N ASP A 184 20.34 -1.60 6.16
CA ASP A 184 21.26 -2.17 5.19
C ASP A 184 22.51 -1.30 4.95
N ALA A 185 22.81 -0.37 5.85
CA ALA A 185 24.05 0.42 5.87
C ALA A 185 25.29 -0.43 6.25
N ILE A 186 25.56 -1.43 5.41
CA ILE A 186 26.49 -2.55 5.55
C ILE A 186 27.56 -2.39 4.48
N ASN A 187 28.82 -2.68 4.80
CA ASN A 187 29.96 -2.12 4.07
C ASN A 187 29.86 -0.58 4.09
N PHE A 188 29.84 -0.07 5.32
CA PHE A 188 29.27 1.22 5.71
C PHE A 188 29.91 2.41 4.99
N VAL A 189 31.25 2.50 4.93
CA VAL A 189 31.92 3.66 4.31
C VAL A 189 31.62 3.80 2.80
N PRO A 190 31.69 2.74 1.98
CA PRO A 190 31.17 2.76 0.61
C PRO A 190 29.72 3.24 0.46
N VAL A 191 28.81 2.76 1.31
CA VAL A 191 27.39 3.17 1.35
C VAL A 191 27.23 4.65 1.71
N MET A 192 27.87 5.14 2.77
CA MET A 192 27.76 6.56 3.15
C MET A 192 28.32 7.49 2.06
N HIS A 193 29.43 7.12 1.43
CA HIS A 193 29.96 7.85 0.28
C HIS A 193 29.01 7.83 -0.93
N HIS A 194 28.19 6.79 -1.08
CA HIS A 194 27.20 6.67 -2.15
C HIS A 194 25.97 7.55 -1.92
N ALA A 195 25.45 7.60 -0.70
CA ALA A 195 24.43 8.57 -0.30
C ALA A 195 24.93 10.02 -0.51
N TYR A 196 26.17 10.33 -0.08
CA TYR A 196 26.76 11.67 -0.28
C TYR A 196 26.88 12.07 -1.76
N ARG A 197 27.31 11.15 -2.63
CA ARG A 197 27.36 11.39 -4.09
C ARG A 197 25.96 11.54 -4.70
N SER A 198 24.96 10.81 -4.18
CA SER A 198 23.58 10.86 -4.66
C SER A 198 22.91 12.20 -4.37
N TYR A 199 23.11 12.75 -3.17
CA TYR A 199 22.48 14.01 -2.74
C TYR A 199 23.36 15.26 -2.93
N GLY A 200 24.66 15.11 -3.17
CA GLY A 200 25.62 16.23 -3.17
C GLY A 200 25.87 16.83 -1.78
N GLY A 201 25.58 16.07 -0.73
CA GLY A 201 25.56 16.47 0.67
C GLY A 201 25.08 15.34 1.58
N TRP A 202 25.00 15.59 2.88
CA TRP A 202 24.46 14.63 3.86
C TRP A 202 22.94 14.78 4.02
N SER A 203 22.28 13.71 4.46
CA SER A 203 20.89 13.78 4.91
C SER A 203 20.78 14.50 6.27
N PHE A 204 19.66 15.18 6.53
CA PHE A 204 19.41 15.79 7.84
C PHE A 204 19.36 14.75 8.97
N ALA A 205 18.99 13.51 8.62
CA ALA A 205 19.06 12.34 9.49
C ALA A 205 20.46 12.06 10.09
N LEU A 206 21.53 12.67 9.55
CA LEU A 206 22.92 12.48 9.97
C LEU A 206 23.47 13.65 10.82
N GLU A 207 22.64 14.59 11.27
CA GLU A 207 23.03 15.80 12.03
C GLU A 207 23.95 15.49 13.24
N GLU A 208 23.64 14.43 14.01
CA GLU A 208 24.44 13.98 15.15
C GLU A 208 25.86 13.51 14.78
N TYR A 209 26.07 13.04 13.54
CA TYR A 209 27.36 12.64 12.99
C TYR A 209 28.12 13.81 12.34
N MET A 210 27.47 14.98 12.21
CA MET A 210 28.02 16.19 11.61
C MET A 210 28.49 17.17 12.69
N ASP A 211 27.55 17.80 13.40
CA ASP A 211 27.83 19.08 14.08
C ASP A 211 27.90 18.97 15.63
N ASN A 212 27.43 17.88 16.23
CA ASN A 212 27.33 17.70 17.69
C ASN A 212 28.60 17.12 18.37
N LEU A 213 29.75 17.28 17.72
CA LEU A 213 31.06 16.76 18.13
C LEU A 213 32.21 17.73 17.81
N LYS A 214 33.37 17.55 18.47
CA LYS A 214 34.59 18.36 18.23
C LYS A 214 35.17 18.23 16.82
N GLN A 215 34.94 17.08 16.19
CA GLN A 215 35.25 16.80 14.80
C GLN A 215 34.07 16.01 14.24
N PRO A 216 33.52 16.36 13.06
CA PRO A 216 32.50 15.55 12.43
C PRO A 216 32.96 14.10 12.26
N ILE A 217 32.01 13.16 12.37
CA ILE A 217 32.25 11.74 12.04
C ILE A 217 32.24 11.58 10.52
N THR A 218 31.36 12.31 9.84
CA THR A 218 31.25 12.32 8.37
C THR A 218 32.53 12.77 7.66
N SER A 219 33.34 13.65 8.26
CA SER A 219 34.64 14.05 7.71
C SER A 219 35.78 13.05 8.00
N ARG A 220 35.47 11.93 8.66
CA ARG A 220 36.42 10.88 9.07
C ARG A 220 36.03 9.49 8.56
N PHE A 221 35.10 9.38 7.61
CA PHE A 221 34.77 8.10 6.97
C PHE A 221 35.97 7.47 6.23
N ASP A 222 36.91 8.28 5.73
CA ASP A 222 38.17 7.83 5.10
C ASP A 222 39.36 7.69 6.08
N ASP A 223 39.13 7.81 7.39
CA ASP A 223 40.19 7.64 8.40
C ASP A 223 40.61 6.16 8.48
N PRO A 224 41.92 5.82 8.54
CA PRO A 224 42.37 4.44 8.74
C PRO A 224 41.75 3.73 9.96
N ASN A 225 41.44 4.48 11.02
CA ASN A 225 40.76 3.95 12.21
C ASN A 225 39.27 3.64 11.96
N MET A 226 38.63 4.23 10.94
CA MET A 226 37.27 3.88 10.52
C MET A 226 37.20 2.45 9.97
N ILE A 227 38.27 1.97 9.33
CA ILE A 227 38.37 0.57 8.88
C ILE A 227 38.43 -0.37 10.09
N LEU A 228 39.21 -0.01 11.13
CA LEU A 228 39.27 -0.75 12.40
C LEU A 228 37.92 -0.72 13.14
N LEU A 229 37.19 0.40 13.08
CA LEU A 229 35.86 0.56 13.67
C LEU A 229 34.84 -0.38 13.00
N GLN A 230 34.79 -0.39 11.66
CA GLN A 230 33.91 -1.27 10.89
C GLN A 230 34.19 -2.75 11.17
N GLN A 231 35.45 -3.17 11.33
CA GLN A 231 35.79 -4.55 11.73
C GLN A 231 35.14 -5.01 13.03
N PHE A 232 34.77 -4.09 13.93
CA PHE A 232 34.09 -4.42 15.18
C PHE A 232 32.56 -4.38 15.08
N ILE A 233 31.97 -3.55 14.22
CA ILE A 233 30.51 -3.30 14.24
C ILE A 233 29.77 -3.54 12.91
N ASP A 234 30.42 -3.46 11.76
CA ASP A 234 29.74 -3.57 10.46
C ASP A 234 29.45 -5.06 10.16
N PRO A 235 28.17 -5.46 9.90
CA PRO A 235 27.79 -6.84 9.60
C PRO A 235 28.60 -7.46 8.45
N TYR A 236 29.11 -6.65 7.51
CA TYR A 236 29.94 -7.10 6.40
C TYR A 236 31.19 -7.86 6.87
N TYR A 237 31.82 -7.44 7.97
CA TYR A 237 33.00 -8.12 8.53
C TYR A 237 32.65 -9.41 9.29
N TYR A 238 31.36 -9.68 9.51
CA TYR A 238 30.87 -10.90 10.16
C TYR A 238 30.08 -11.83 9.22
N ARG A 239 30.01 -11.53 7.91
CA ARG A 239 29.25 -12.29 6.90
C ARG A 239 29.47 -13.81 6.94
N ASP A 240 30.70 -14.27 7.19
CA ASP A 240 31.07 -15.69 7.33
C ASP A 240 30.30 -16.43 8.46
N ARG A 241 29.65 -15.70 9.37
CA ARG A 241 28.84 -16.23 10.48
C ARG A 241 27.34 -16.06 10.27
N LEU A 242 26.92 -15.26 9.29
CA LEU A 242 25.52 -14.92 9.01
C LEU A 242 24.82 -16.01 8.19
N THR A 243 25.14 -17.28 8.44
CA THR A 243 24.68 -18.45 7.69
C THR A 243 23.24 -18.88 7.99
N MET A 244 22.55 -18.18 8.89
CA MET A 244 21.12 -18.36 9.14
C MET A 244 20.27 -17.63 8.09
N PRO A 245 19.02 -18.07 7.84
CA PRO A 245 18.01 -17.29 7.14
C PRO A 245 17.94 -15.83 7.61
N LYS A 246 17.86 -14.90 6.65
CA LYS A 246 17.73 -13.46 6.92
C LYS A 246 16.70 -12.82 6.00
N LEU A 247 15.75 -12.08 6.58
CA LEU A 247 14.82 -11.21 5.87
C LEU A 247 15.15 -9.77 6.22
N VAL A 248 15.87 -9.09 5.34
CA VAL A 248 16.25 -7.69 5.53
C VAL A 248 15.14 -6.83 4.98
N VAL A 249 14.55 -5.97 5.82
CA VAL A 249 13.40 -5.14 5.47
C VAL A 249 13.85 -3.69 5.34
N ASN A 250 13.50 -2.98 4.27
CA ASN A 250 13.94 -1.60 4.00
C ASN A 250 12.80 -0.72 3.45
N ALA A 251 13.08 0.56 3.15
CA ALA A 251 12.11 1.52 2.60
C ALA A 251 12.67 2.17 1.33
N VAL A 252 11.81 2.47 0.35
CA VAL A 252 12.24 3.18 -0.89
C VAL A 252 12.36 4.70 -0.75
N MET A 253 11.78 5.31 0.30
CA MET A 253 11.80 6.76 0.52
C MET A 253 12.53 7.16 1.82
N ASP A 254 13.38 6.26 2.33
CA ASP A 254 14.06 6.31 3.62
C ASP A 254 15.02 7.52 3.77
N GLU A 255 14.92 8.24 4.88
CA GLU A 255 15.73 9.44 5.14
C GLU A 255 17.20 9.16 5.54
N PHE A 256 17.55 7.92 5.91
CA PHE A 256 18.91 7.48 6.24
C PHE A 256 19.59 6.71 5.10
N GLN A 257 18.91 5.74 4.47
CA GLN A 257 19.50 4.82 3.49
C GLN A 257 19.07 5.09 2.04
N GLN A 258 19.81 4.58 1.06
CA GLN A 258 19.41 4.58 -0.36
C GLN A 258 18.66 3.28 -0.70
N PRO A 259 17.71 3.31 -1.66
CA PRO A 259 17.15 2.08 -2.21
C PRO A 259 18.22 1.09 -2.74
N ASP A 260 19.30 1.61 -3.34
CA ASP A 260 20.35 0.83 -4.01
C ASP A 260 21.65 0.63 -3.19
N ASP A 261 21.61 0.82 -1.86
CA ASP A 261 22.77 0.58 -0.98
C ASP A 261 23.23 -0.90 -0.97
N THR A 262 22.31 -1.81 -1.27
CA THR A 262 22.53 -3.26 -1.45
C THR A 262 23.68 -3.61 -2.40
N HIS A 263 23.91 -2.81 -3.45
CA HIS A 263 25.00 -2.98 -4.42
C HIS A 263 26.40 -3.16 -3.78
N TYR A 264 26.61 -2.56 -2.61
CA TYR A 264 27.89 -2.56 -1.89
C TYR A 264 28.16 -3.81 -1.05
N TRP A 265 27.16 -4.65 -0.78
CA TRP A 265 27.29 -5.74 0.20
C TRP A 265 26.43 -6.99 -0.04
N TRP A 266 25.33 -6.90 -0.79
CA TRP A 266 24.33 -7.97 -0.87
C TRP A 266 24.89 -9.29 -1.40
N LYS A 267 25.60 -9.23 -2.53
CA LYS A 267 26.24 -10.40 -3.18
C LYS A 267 27.20 -11.16 -2.26
N ASP A 268 27.86 -10.47 -1.33
CA ASP A 268 28.89 -11.04 -0.45
C ASP A 268 28.29 -11.71 0.81
N MET A 269 27.00 -11.50 1.09
CA MET A 269 26.29 -12.17 2.18
C MET A 269 25.90 -13.61 1.80
N PRO A 270 26.02 -14.58 2.74
CA PRO A 270 25.69 -15.97 2.47
C PRO A 270 24.19 -16.24 2.42
N GLU A 271 23.84 -17.29 1.69
CA GLU A 271 22.50 -17.89 1.69
C GLU A 271 22.15 -18.59 3.03
N PRO A 272 20.86 -18.80 3.34
CA PRO A 272 19.69 -18.25 2.63
C PRO A 272 19.47 -16.79 3.00
N LYS A 273 19.17 -15.94 2.01
CA LYS A 273 18.91 -14.51 2.21
C LYS A 273 17.75 -13.98 1.37
N HIS A 274 17.01 -13.06 1.98
CA HIS A 274 15.82 -12.42 1.43
C HIS A 274 15.86 -10.93 1.74
N PHE A 275 15.45 -10.11 0.77
CA PHE A 275 15.26 -8.66 0.92
C PHE A 275 13.76 -8.36 0.87
N LEU A 276 13.29 -7.27 1.46
CA LEU A 276 11.91 -6.77 1.35
C LEU A 276 11.91 -5.25 1.52
N ILE A 277 11.81 -4.53 0.41
CA ILE A 277 11.77 -3.06 0.44
C ILE A 277 10.31 -2.63 0.35
N ALA A 278 9.82 -1.97 1.39
CA ALA A 278 8.48 -1.41 1.40
C ALA A 278 8.39 -0.23 0.41
N PRO A 279 7.55 -0.32 -0.62
CA PRO A 279 7.29 0.76 -1.57
C PRO A 279 6.44 1.85 -0.90
N ASN A 280 6.66 3.11 -1.26
CA ASN A 280 6.02 4.26 -0.64
C ASN A 280 6.16 4.36 0.90
N ALA A 281 7.23 3.79 1.46
CA ALA A 281 7.53 3.87 2.89
C ALA A 281 8.73 4.77 3.23
N GLU A 282 8.62 5.44 4.39
CA GLU A 282 9.65 6.24 5.05
C GLU A 282 10.40 5.46 6.15
N HIS A 283 11.44 6.05 6.76
CA HIS A 283 12.28 5.33 7.75
C HIS A 283 11.51 4.80 8.98
N THR A 284 10.35 5.36 9.31
CA THR A 284 9.53 4.88 10.45
C THR A 284 8.70 3.63 10.13
N GLN A 285 8.59 3.26 8.84
CA GLN A 285 7.81 2.15 8.31
C GLN A 285 6.32 2.18 8.70
N ALA A 286 5.77 3.33 9.08
CA ALA A 286 4.39 3.46 9.53
C ALA A 286 3.38 3.26 8.40
N THR A 287 3.77 3.65 7.18
CA THR A 287 3.03 3.40 5.93
C THR A 287 3.21 1.96 5.42
N GLY A 288 4.43 1.42 5.51
CA GLY A 288 4.79 0.05 5.08
C GLY A 288 4.34 -1.09 6.01
N VAL A 289 3.92 -0.78 7.25
CA VAL A 289 3.68 -1.76 8.33
C VAL A 289 2.76 -2.92 7.95
N LEU A 290 1.75 -2.68 7.10
CA LEU A 290 0.79 -3.72 6.67
C LEU A 290 1.39 -4.77 5.74
N MET A 291 2.44 -4.46 4.98
CA MET A 291 3.19 -5.43 4.17
C MET A 291 4.20 -6.18 5.05
N ILE A 292 4.86 -5.43 5.93
CA ILE A 292 6.00 -5.92 6.74
C ILE A 292 5.55 -6.95 7.78
N VAL A 293 4.49 -6.67 8.55
CA VAL A 293 4.09 -7.54 9.67
C VAL A 293 3.65 -8.95 9.22
N PRO A 294 2.79 -9.11 8.18
CA PRO A 294 2.51 -10.41 7.57
C PRO A 294 3.77 -11.15 7.11
N SER A 295 4.68 -10.46 6.42
CA SER A 295 5.89 -11.04 5.83
C SER A 295 6.87 -11.55 6.87
N ILE A 296 7.06 -10.80 7.96
CA ILE A 296 7.87 -11.22 9.10
C ILE A 296 7.25 -12.44 9.78
N ALA A 297 5.93 -12.47 9.99
CA ALA A 297 5.25 -13.62 10.59
C ALA A 297 5.33 -14.87 9.69
N ALA A 298 5.16 -14.73 8.38
CA ALA A 298 5.32 -15.80 7.42
C ALA A 298 6.75 -16.37 7.42
N PHE A 299 7.74 -15.48 7.27
CA PHE A 299 9.17 -15.81 7.35
C PHE A 299 9.52 -16.54 8.64
N GLY A 300 8.96 -16.08 9.78
CA GLY A 300 9.12 -16.74 11.06
C GLY A 300 8.61 -18.19 11.06
N VAL A 301 7.37 -18.41 10.62
CA VAL A 301 6.72 -19.73 10.64
C VAL A 301 7.43 -20.74 9.74
N ALA A 302 7.86 -20.39 8.52
CA ALA A 302 8.61 -21.32 7.68
C ALA A 302 9.93 -21.76 8.32
N ASN A 303 10.69 -20.82 8.90
CA ASN A 303 11.98 -21.11 9.53
C ASN A 303 11.83 -21.93 10.83
N PHE A 304 10.75 -21.76 11.59
CA PHE A 304 10.42 -22.66 12.71
C PHE A 304 10.08 -24.08 12.22
N LEU A 305 9.25 -24.21 11.17
CA LEU A 305 8.90 -25.50 10.55
C LEU A 305 10.05 -26.16 9.75
N ASN A 306 11.16 -25.45 9.52
CA ASN A 306 12.25 -25.83 8.61
C ASN A 306 11.74 -26.09 7.17
N LYS A 307 10.79 -25.27 6.72
CA LYS A 307 10.27 -25.29 5.35
C LYS A 307 11.12 -24.39 4.45
N PRO A 308 11.26 -24.73 3.15
CA PRO A 308 11.86 -23.80 2.20
C PRO A 308 11.02 -22.52 2.17
N VAL A 309 11.67 -21.40 2.44
CA VAL A 309 11.17 -20.08 2.06
C VAL A 309 11.39 -19.96 0.54
N PRO A 310 10.42 -19.43 -0.25
CA PRO A 310 10.59 -19.27 -1.69
C PRO A 310 11.83 -18.45 -2.07
N THR A 311 12.45 -18.77 -3.22
CA THR A 311 13.71 -18.14 -3.66
C THR A 311 13.70 -17.87 -5.16
N PHE A 312 14.24 -16.73 -5.54
CA PHE A 312 14.54 -16.33 -6.91
C PHE A 312 15.98 -15.82 -6.99
N THR A 313 16.62 -15.96 -8.15
CA THR A 313 17.91 -15.31 -8.46
C THR A 313 17.67 -14.06 -9.29
N TRP A 314 18.63 -13.13 -9.36
CA TRP A 314 18.59 -12.03 -10.32
C TRP A 314 19.98 -11.63 -10.83
N ASP A 315 19.99 -11.08 -12.05
CA ASP A 315 21.16 -10.56 -12.75
C ASP A 315 20.94 -9.08 -13.11
N LEU A 316 22.00 -8.26 -13.02
CA LEU A 316 21.91 -6.80 -13.01
C LEU A 316 22.76 -6.19 -14.11
N ASP A 317 22.17 -5.98 -15.29
CA ASP A 317 22.80 -5.29 -16.40
C ASP A 317 22.74 -3.77 -16.17
N VAL A 318 23.73 -3.27 -15.43
CA VAL A 318 23.88 -1.85 -15.07
C VAL A 318 24.31 -0.97 -16.25
N ASP A 319 24.86 -1.55 -17.32
CA ASP A 319 25.30 -0.82 -18.51
C ASP A 319 24.13 -0.57 -19.49
N ASN A 320 23.20 -1.54 -19.60
CA ASN A 320 21.98 -1.41 -20.41
C ASN A 320 20.71 -1.14 -19.59
N GLY A 321 20.84 -0.92 -18.27
CA GLY A 321 19.74 -0.53 -17.38
C GLY A 321 18.61 -1.56 -17.27
N LYS A 322 18.95 -2.85 -17.07
CA LYS A 322 17.98 -3.96 -17.03
C LYS A 322 18.28 -4.97 -15.89
N ILE A 323 17.26 -5.46 -15.16
CA ILE A 323 17.40 -6.70 -14.36
C ILE A 323 16.95 -7.89 -15.23
N VAL A 324 17.49 -9.08 -14.96
CA VAL A 324 16.89 -10.38 -15.28
C VAL A 324 16.81 -11.31 -14.04
N ALA A 325 15.65 -11.45 -13.37
CA ALA A 325 15.40 -12.41 -12.29
C ALA A 325 14.92 -13.78 -12.80
N THR A 326 14.91 -14.81 -11.96
CA THR A 326 14.48 -16.17 -12.33
C THR A 326 14.06 -16.99 -11.12
N VAL A 327 12.94 -17.70 -11.23
CA VAL A 327 12.46 -18.70 -10.27
C VAL A 327 12.68 -20.12 -10.80
N GLU A 328 13.27 -20.95 -9.95
CA GLU A 328 13.53 -22.38 -10.18
C GLU A 328 12.31 -23.28 -9.88
N ASN A 329 11.41 -22.85 -8.99
CA ASN A 329 10.19 -23.61 -8.63
C ASN A 329 8.98 -22.69 -8.42
N ASP A 330 7.90 -23.02 -9.14
CA ASP A 330 6.79 -22.11 -9.44
C ASP A 330 5.56 -22.25 -8.51
N GLU A 331 5.47 -23.35 -7.76
CA GLU A 331 4.24 -23.81 -7.07
C GLU A 331 3.69 -22.89 -5.96
N SER A 332 4.23 -21.68 -5.76
CA SER A 332 3.81 -20.75 -4.71
C SER A 332 3.87 -19.26 -5.09
N ILE A 333 4.02 -18.87 -6.36
CA ILE A 333 3.98 -17.45 -6.75
C ILE A 333 2.53 -16.94 -6.77
N HIS A 334 2.26 -15.86 -6.06
CA HIS A 334 0.94 -15.23 -5.99
C HIS A 334 0.82 -14.04 -6.96
N GLU A 335 1.77 -13.11 -6.85
CA GLU A 335 1.88 -11.90 -7.67
C GLU A 335 3.36 -11.48 -7.67
N VAL A 336 3.83 -10.79 -8.72
CA VAL A 336 5.04 -9.98 -8.62
C VAL A 336 4.75 -8.61 -9.22
N ASN A 337 5.43 -7.57 -8.77
CA ASN A 337 5.22 -6.20 -9.18
C ASN A 337 6.53 -5.51 -9.49
N VAL A 338 6.53 -4.63 -10.49
CA VAL A 338 7.50 -3.54 -10.53
C VAL A 338 6.91 -2.37 -9.78
N TRP A 339 7.77 -1.76 -8.99
CA TRP A 339 7.57 -0.41 -8.48
C TRP A 339 8.58 0.53 -9.13
N TRP A 340 8.19 1.75 -9.50
CA TRP A 340 9.12 2.76 -10.04
C TRP A 340 8.80 4.18 -9.56
N ALA A 341 9.83 5.03 -9.45
CA ALA A 341 9.70 6.44 -9.13
C ALA A 341 10.71 7.29 -9.90
N TYR A 342 10.51 8.61 -9.90
CA TYR A 342 11.47 9.58 -10.43
C TYR A 342 12.03 10.46 -9.31
N SER A 343 13.35 10.67 -9.31
CA SER A 343 13.99 11.55 -8.35
C SER A 343 13.50 13.00 -8.51
N CYS A 344 13.62 13.80 -7.45
CA CYS A 344 13.44 15.26 -7.49
C CYS A 344 14.17 15.93 -8.69
N GLY A 345 15.45 15.59 -8.93
CA GLY A 345 16.22 16.04 -10.08
C GLY A 345 17.01 17.33 -9.82
N VAL A 346 16.80 18.37 -10.63
CA VAL A 346 17.51 19.66 -10.51
C VAL A 346 16.92 20.52 -9.40
N ASN A 347 17.68 20.79 -8.35
CA ASN A 347 17.32 21.82 -7.37
C ASN A 347 17.84 23.20 -7.83
N SER A 348 16.92 24.05 -8.27
CA SER A 348 17.22 25.40 -8.80
C SER A 348 17.78 26.39 -7.76
N TRP A 349 17.61 26.11 -6.46
CA TRP A 349 18.10 26.96 -5.36
C TRP A 349 19.48 26.52 -4.85
N ASP A 350 19.80 25.24 -4.87
CA ASP A 350 21.16 24.73 -4.68
C ASP A 350 21.96 24.82 -6.00
N ASN A 351 22.08 26.03 -6.54
CA ASN A 351 22.90 26.36 -7.71
C ASN A 351 22.60 25.54 -8.99
N ASN A 352 21.39 25.00 -9.14
CA ASN A 352 21.00 24.03 -10.18
C ASN A 352 21.76 22.69 -10.10
N ARG A 353 22.12 22.24 -8.90
CA ARG A 353 22.64 20.88 -8.69
C ARG A 353 21.55 19.84 -8.94
N THR A 354 21.95 18.78 -9.63
CA THR A 354 21.16 17.57 -9.85
C THR A 354 21.34 16.61 -8.66
N ARG A 355 20.25 16.17 -8.03
CA ARG A 355 20.26 15.21 -6.89
C ARG A 355 19.40 13.98 -7.17
N ARG A 356 19.98 12.80 -6.92
CA ARG A 356 19.32 11.49 -7.05
C ARG A 356 18.53 11.20 -5.77
N ASP A 357 17.52 12.03 -5.54
CA ASP A 357 16.80 12.12 -4.27
C ASP A 357 15.40 11.50 -4.37
N PHE A 358 15.24 10.35 -3.70
CA PHE A 358 14.01 9.57 -3.60
C PHE A 358 13.37 9.64 -2.21
N ARG A 359 13.93 10.43 -1.28
CA ARG A 359 13.34 10.63 0.05
C ARG A 359 12.02 11.34 -0.06
N ILE A 360 11.03 10.92 0.73
CA ILE A 360 9.72 11.58 0.78
C ILE A 360 9.78 12.93 1.48
N VAL A 361 10.76 13.13 2.37
CA VAL A 361 10.95 14.36 3.16
C VAL A 361 12.41 14.81 3.11
N HIS A 362 12.64 16.08 2.77
CA HIS A 362 13.96 16.71 2.77
C HIS A 362 13.87 18.22 3.11
N MET A 363 14.99 18.88 3.44
CA MET A 363 14.99 20.26 3.97
C MET A 363 15.13 21.37 2.91
N ASP A 364 14.72 21.13 1.65
CA ASP A 364 14.83 22.13 0.60
C ASP A 364 13.80 23.26 0.75
N ASN A 365 14.30 24.51 0.79
CA ASN A 365 13.48 25.71 0.94
C ASN A 365 13.89 26.79 -0.08
N PRO A 366 12.98 27.22 -0.98
CA PRO A 366 11.62 26.72 -1.18
C PRO A 366 11.61 25.28 -1.73
N CYS A 367 10.52 24.56 -1.42
CA CYS A 367 10.30 23.20 -1.92
C CYS A 367 10.03 23.23 -3.43
N TYR A 368 10.81 22.48 -4.20
CA TYR A 368 10.74 22.46 -5.67
C TYR A 368 10.12 21.16 -6.23
N CYS A 369 10.16 20.07 -5.48
CA CYS A 369 9.75 18.73 -5.93
C CYS A 369 8.43 18.25 -5.28
N GLY A 370 7.65 19.20 -4.76
CA GLY A 370 6.34 18.97 -4.17
C GLY A 370 5.94 20.12 -3.25
N ASN A 371 5.40 19.83 -2.07
CA ASN A 371 4.79 20.82 -1.19
C ASN A 371 5.63 21.05 0.08
N ASN A 372 5.72 22.30 0.56
CA ASN A 372 6.35 22.59 1.85
C ASN A 372 5.36 22.30 2.99
N VAL A 373 5.72 21.38 3.90
CA VAL A 373 4.91 20.97 5.04
C VAL A 373 5.75 21.03 6.31
N SER A 374 5.32 21.84 7.29
CA SER A 374 5.98 22.00 8.60
C SER A 374 7.50 22.30 8.53
N ASN A 375 7.93 23.09 7.53
CA ASN A 375 9.31 23.47 7.20
C ASN A 375 10.16 22.42 6.46
N TYR A 376 9.59 21.28 6.08
CA TYR A 376 10.22 20.31 5.18
C TYR A 376 9.59 20.35 3.78
N CYS A 377 10.32 19.94 2.76
CA CYS A 377 9.83 19.67 1.42
C CYS A 377 9.33 18.22 1.35
N ALA A 378 8.04 18.04 1.05
CA ALA A 378 7.42 16.74 0.78
C ALA A 378 7.55 16.43 -0.73
N ASN A 379 8.39 15.46 -1.07
CA ASN A 379 8.83 15.12 -2.41
C ASN A 379 7.86 14.16 -3.11
N VAL A 380 6.69 14.67 -3.53
CA VAL A 380 5.65 13.85 -4.16
C VAL A 380 6.09 13.21 -5.48
N ALA A 381 7.16 13.71 -6.13
CA ALA A 381 7.75 13.11 -7.31
C ALA A 381 8.40 11.73 -7.04
N ALA A 382 8.84 11.50 -5.80
CA ALA A 382 9.49 10.27 -5.38
C ALA A 382 8.52 9.20 -4.84
N LEU A 383 7.20 9.41 -4.97
CA LEU A 383 6.23 8.33 -4.78
C LEU A 383 6.43 7.27 -5.87
N TRP A 384 6.30 6.00 -5.49
CA TRP A 384 6.52 4.86 -6.35
C TRP A 384 5.20 4.36 -6.93
N ASP A 385 5.05 4.48 -8.24
CA ASP A 385 3.99 3.85 -9.01
C ASP A 385 4.17 2.32 -9.01
N ARG A 386 3.07 1.57 -9.12
CA ARG A 386 3.08 0.11 -9.26
C ARG A 386 2.45 -0.33 -10.57
N ARG A 387 2.98 -1.41 -11.12
CA ARG A 387 2.24 -2.26 -12.06
C ARG A 387 2.61 -3.74 -11.76
N SER A 388 1.61 -4.60 -11.45
CA SER A 388 1.84 -6.06 -11.23
C SER A 388 2.35 -6.73 -12.47
N LEU A 389 2.79 -7.99 -12.49
CA LEU A 389 3.77 -8.39 -13.51
C LEU A 389 3.89 -9.94 -13.61
N GLN A 390 3.66 -10.61 -14.76
CA GLN A 390 3.20 -12.05 -14.79
C GLN A 390 3.88 -13.03 -15.84
N PRO A 391 4.24 -14.37 -15.63
CA PRO A 391 5.59 -15.17 -15.52
C PRO A 391 6.38 -16.02 -16.67
N THR A 392 7.60 -15.71 -17.27
CA THR A 392 8.23 -16.29 -18.58
C THR A 392 8.28 -17.84 -18.78
N ILE A 393 8.72 -18.33 -19.98
CA ILE A 393 9.84 -19.31 -20.05
C ILE A 393 11.14 -18.82 -20.75
N VAL A 394 12.29 -18.89 -20.06
CA VAL A 394 13.64 -19.01 -20.64
C VAL A 394 14.28 -20.31 -20.16
N ASP A 395 14.84 -21.12 -21.06
CA ASP A 395 15.49 -22.42 -20.77
C ASP A 395 14.68 -23.38 -19.84
N GLY A 396 13.35 -23.30 -19.91
CA GLY A 396 12.43 -24.08 -19.08
C GLY A 396 12.14 -23.50 -17.69
N LYS A 397 12.65 -22.32 -17.36
CA LYS A 397 12.45 -21.61 -16.09
C LYS A 397 11.64 -20.34 -16.26
N ARG A 398 10.95 -19.94 -15.20
CA ARG A 398 10.28 -18.64 -15.08
C ARG A 398 11.31 -17.56 -14.74
N THR A 399 12.06 -17.16 -15.77
CA THR A 399 12.85 -15.93 -15.85
C THR A 399 11.96 -14.69 -15.95
N TYR A 400 12.47 -13.56 -15.53
CA TYR A 400 11.84 -12.29 -15.20
C TYR A 400 12.84 -11.22 -15.73
N ALA A 401 12.44 -10.10 -16.35
CA ALA A 401 13.35 -9.26 -17.16
C ALA A 401 12.77 -7.95 -17.74
N VAL A 402 13.39 -6.77 -17.50
CA VAL A 402 12.93 -5.48 -18.11
C VAL A 402 13.91 -4.31 -17.95
N SER A 403 13.83 -3.37 -18.88
CA SER A 403 14.77 -2.26 -19.10
C SER A 403 14.26 -0.90 -18.60
N TYR A 404 15.17 0.08 -18.46
CA TYR A 404 14.87 1.51 -18.36
C TYR A 404 14.04 2.04 -19.55
N GLU A 405 14.11 1.35 -20.69
CA GLU A 405 13.35 1.65 -21.92
C GLU A 405 11.83 1.37 -21.77
N ASP A 406 11.42 0.63 -20.74
CA ASP A 406 10.01 0.29 -20.48
C ASP A 406 9.27 1.35 -19.61
N PHE A 407 9.82 2.56 -19.52
CA PHE A 407 9.31 3.71 -18.75
C PHE A 407 9.38 5.01 -19.57
N ASP A 408 8.41 5.91 -19.40
CA ASP A 408 8.37 7.18 -20.12
C ASP A 408 9.56 8.08 -19.68
N PRO A 409 10.39 8.60 -20.61
CA PRO A 409 11.49 9.50 -20.26
C PRO A 409 10.94 10.83 -19.71
N PRO A 410 11.53 11.39 -18.63
CA PRO A 410 10.94 12.50 -17.88
C PRO A 410 10.78 13.77 -18.74
N SER A 411 9.53 14.09 -19.09
CA SER A 411 9.20 15.03 -20.16
C SER A 411 9.33 16.52 -19.83
N THR A 412 9.43 16.86 -18.54
CA THR A 412 9.45 18.24 -18.05
C THR A 412 10.81 18.69 -17.49
N ASN A 413 11.71 17.75 -17.18
CA ASN A 413 13.04 18.06 -16.65
C ASN A 413 14.07 16.99 -17.09
N PRO A 414 15.02 17.31 -18.01
CA PRO A 414 15.94 16.33 -18.63
C PRO A 414 17.09 15.88 -17.71
N GLN A 415 16.87 15.94 -16.40
CA GLN A 415 17.86 15.73 -15.34
C GLN A 415 17.20 15.14 -14.07
N ARG A 416 16.28 14.18 -14.26
CA ARG A 416 15.80 13.27 -13.20
C ARG A 416 16.36 11.86 -13.43
N TRP A 417 16.64 11.14 -12.36
CA TRP A 417 16.86 9.70 -12.37
C TRP A 417 15.54 8.95 -12.23
N LEU A 418 15.46 7.79 -12.85
CA LEU A 418 14.48 6.73 -12.57
C LEU A 418 15.06 5.83 -11.46
N ALA A 419 14.23 5.27 -10.58
CA ALA A 419 14.56 4.12 -9.73
C ALA A 419 13.39 3.14 -9.74
N PHE A 420 13.67 1.84 -9.69
CA PHE A 420 12.70 0.80 -10.00
C PHE A 420 13.14 -0.56 -9.47
N MET A 421 12.22 -1.45 -9.09
CA MET A 421 12.56 -2.70 -8.37
C MET A 421 11.53 -3.80 -8.53
N ILE A 422 11.91 -5.03 -8.17
CA ILE A 422 11.03 -6.21 -8.15
C ILE A 422 10.47 -6.45 -6.75
N GLU A 423 9.20 -6.79 -6.67
CA GLU A 423 8.52 -7.23 -5.45
C GLU A 423 7.79 -8.55 -5.71
N PHE A 424 8.23 -9.65 -5.10
CA PHE A 424 7.67 -11.00 -5.22
C PHE A 424 6.78 -11.36 -4.03
N LYS A 425 5.49 -11.56 -4.28
CA LYS A 425 4.55 -12.13 -3.31
C LYS A 425 4.38 -13.63 -3.54
N PHE A 426 4.55 -14.40 -2.47
CA PHE A 426 4.36 -15.85 -2.48
C PHE A 426 3.27 -16.29 -1.51
N ASP A 427 2.46 -17.26 -1.94
CA ASP A 427 1.47 -17.94 -1.12
C ASP A 427 2.14 -18.57 0.11
N ASN A 428 1.57 -18.31 1.30
CA ASN A 428 2.04 -18.90 2.55
C ASN A 428 1.10 -20.01 3.05
N PRO A 429 1.37 -21.30 2.76
CA PRO A 429 0.55 -22.41 3.23
C PRO A 429 0.75 -22.75 4.72
N TYR A 430 1.43 -21.90 5.51
CA TYR A 430 1.81 -22.18 6.89
C TYR A 430 1.36 -21.13 7.93
N GLY A 431 1.02 -19.91 7.50
CA GLY A 431 0.59 -18.80 8.38
C GLY A 431 -0.79 -19.03 9.03
N LEU A 432 -1.12 -18.21 10.03
CA LEU A 432 -2.47 -18.17 10.64
C LEU A 432 -3.38 -17.08 10.04
N GLY A 433 -2.81 -16.15 9.27
CA GLY A 433 -3.46 -14.88 8.91
C GLY A 433 -3.52 -13.91 10.09
N LEU A 434 -3.87 -12.65 9.83
CA LEU A 434 -4.14 -11.67 10.88
C LEU A 434 -5.60 -11.76 11.33
N PHE A 435 -5.80 -12.12 12.60
CA PHE A 435 -7.13 -12.21 13.21
C PHE A 435 -7.79 -10.82 13.34
N GLY A 436 -9.12 -10.78 13.17
CA GLY A 436 -9.87 -9.55 12.91
C GLY A 436 -9.65 -8.42 13.93
N ASP A 437 -9.70 -8.73 15.22
CA ASP A 437 -9.62 -7.72 16.30
C ASP A 437 -8.26 -7.00 16.34
N ILE A 438 -7.19 -7.67 15.89
CA ILE A 438 -5.83 -7.12 15.89
C ILE A 438 -5.71 -5.99 14.86
N LYS A 439 -6.49 -6.02 13.77
CA LYS A 439 -6.53 -4.93 12.76
C LYS A 439 -6.95 -3.61 13.39
N ASP A 440 -7.87 -3.65 14.36
CA ASP A 440 -8.34 -2.45 15.06
C ASP A 440 -7.38 -1.94 16.14
N GLU A 441 -6.45 -2.76 16.62
CA GLU A 441 -5.34 -2.28 17.45
C GLU A 441 -4.20 -1.68 16.62
N ILE A 442 -3.88 -2.25 15.45
CA ILE A 442 -2.97 -1.61 14.48
C ILE A 442 -3.51 -0.21 14.09
N ASN A 443 -4.83 -0.10 13.88
CA ASN A 443 -5.50 1.19 13.65
C ASN A 443 -5.43 2.17 14.84
N LYS A 444 -5.13 1.72 16.08
CA LYS A 444 -4.81 2.59 17.23
C LYS A 444 -3.33 3.00 17.21
N ILE A 445 -2.41 2.06 16.93
CA ILE A 445 -0.96 2.34 16.83
C ILE A 445 -0.71 3.48 15.84
N ILE A 446 -1.30 3.40 14.63
CA ILE A 446 -1.18 4.43 13.60
C ILE A 446 -1.65 5.80 14.12
N LYS A 447 -2.74 5.84 14.91
CA LYS A 447 -3.27 7.08 15.50
C LYS A 447 -2.46 7.60 16.70
N ASN A 448 -1.72 6.73 17.38
CA ASN A 448 -0.83 7.11 18.49
C ASN A 448 0.54 7.61 17.99
N LYS A 449 1.11 7.00 16.93
CA LYS A 449 2.37 7.45 16.30
C LYS A 449 2.32 8.87 15.74
N ILE A 450 1.17 9.31 15.23
CA ILE A 450 1.00 10.63 14.57
C ILE A 450 0.82 11.73 15.65
N GLY A 451 1.83 11.85 16.52
CA GLY A 451 1.81 12.67 17.72
C GLY A 451 1.91 14.18 17.48
N LYS A 452 0.76 14.84 17.28
CA LYS A 452 0.57 16.31 17.37
C LYS A 452 1.32 17.19 16.35
N ASN A 453 1.20 16.91 15.05
CA ASN A 453 1.38 17.95 14.03
C ASN A 453 0.32 17.79 12.91
N PRO A 454 -0.61 18.74 12.68
CA PRO A 454 -1.91 18.40 12.08
C PRO A 454 -2.01 18.54 10.54
N ASN A 455 -0.90 18.78 9.83
CA ASN A 455 -0.90 19.17 8.42
C ASN A 455 -0.23 18.15 7.46
N VAL A 456 -0.04 16.90 7.88
CA VAL A 456 0.47 15.80 7.03
C VAL A 456 -0.55 14.68 6.96
N TYR A 457 -0.92 14.27 5.75
CA TYR A 457 -1.60 12.99 5.48
C TYR A 457 -0.96 12.36 4.23
N PHE A 458 -0.34 11.21 4.40
CA PHE A 458 0.08 10.32 3.31
C PHE A 458 -0.88 9.12 3.21
N GLY A 459 -0.81 8.38 2.10
CA GLY A 459 -1.84 7.43 1.67
C GLY A 459 -2.05 6.22 2.59
N GLY A 460 -3.24 5.61 2.48
CA GLY A 460 -3.68 4.51 3.35
C GLY A 460 -3.87 3.17 2.64
N LEU A 461 -2.92 2.26 2.89
CA LEU A 461 -3.15 0.84 3.24
C LEU A 461 -3.83 -0.11 2.22
N PRO A 462 -3.10 -1.11 1.66
CA PRO A 462 -3.66 -2.19 0.85
C PRO A 462 -4.64 -3.13 1.60
N GLU A 463 -5.44 -3.89 0.85
CA GLU A 463 -6.55 -4.70 1.38
C GLU A 463 -6.12 -6.01 2.11
N ASP A 464 -4.99 -6.61 1.72
CA ASP A 464 -4.63 -8.01 2.06
C ASP A 464 -3.67 -8.17 3.26
N LEU A 465 -4.23 -8.25 4.46
CA LEU A 465 -3.51 -8.60 5.70
C LEU A 465 -3.31 -10.12 5.92
N GLY A 466 -3.26 -10.88 4.81
CA GLY A 466 -3.43 -12.34 4.75
C GLY A 466 -2.21 -13.22 5.07
N GLY A 467 -1.12 -12.69 5.62
CA GLY A 467 0.00 -13.53 6.10
C GLY A 467 0.92 -14.14 5.03
N TYR A 468 1.06 -13.51 3.86
CA TYR A 468 1.95 -13.95 2.76
C TYR A 468 3.45 -13.81 3.07
N PHE A 469 4.32 -14.42 2.26
CA PHE A 469 5.73 -14.01 2.18
C PHE A 469 5.88 -12.96 1.08
N ASP A 470 6.51 -11.83 1.40
CA ASP A 470 6.82 -10.76 0.45
C ASP A 470 8.35 -10.54 0.42
N PHE A 471 8.96 -10.55 -0.76
CA PHE A 471 10.41 -10.44 -0.94
C PHE A 471 10.77 -9.63 -2.20
N THR A 472 11.66 -8.66 -2.08
CA THR A 472 12.15 -7.82 -3.19
C THR A 472 13.56 -8.23 -3.64
N SER A 473 13.97 -7.76 -4.81
CA SER A 473 15.37 -7.79 -5.26
C SER A 473 16.22 -6.68 -4.59
N GLU A 474 17.50 -6.62 -4.98
CA GLU A 474 18.24 -5.34 -5.04
C GLU A 474 17.43 -4.32 -5.86
N VAL A 475 17.34 -3.07 -5.39
CA VAL A 475 17.07 -1.94 -6.28
C VAL A 475 18.37 -1.61 -6.97
N ILE A 476 18.37 -1.49 -8.28
CA ILE A 476 19.27 -0.56 -8.96
C ILE A 476 18.34 0.37 -9.78
N ILE A 477 18.90 1.10 -10.73
CA ILE A 477 18.17 1.70 -11.84
C ILE A 477 17.92 0.59 -12.90
N PRO A 478 17.59 -0.64 -12.45
CA PRO A 478 16.34 -1.37 -12.79
C PRO A 478 15.78 -2.23 -11.59
N ASN A 479 14.67 -3.02 -11.59
CA ASN A 479 13.40 -3.23 -12.35
C ASN A 479 12.86 -4.70 -12.19
N GLU A 480 11.54 -5.01 -12.37
CA GLU A 480 10.90 -6.29 -12.89
C GLU A 480 9.62 -6.82 -12.17
N GLN A 481 9.00 -7.98 -12.54
CA GLN A 481 8.45 -8.40 -13.87
C GLN A 481 8.30 -9.89 -14.20
N ILE A 482 7.05 -10.42 -14.07
CA ILE A 482 6.68 -11.84 -14.30
C ILE A 482 7.03 -12.42 -15.73
N ILE A 483 6.43 -12.00 -16.87
CA ILE A 483 6.71 -12.42 -18.30
C ILE A 483 5.99 -13.64 -19.06
N PHE A 484 5.02 -14.37 -18.48
CA PHE A 484 4.26 -15.59 -18.87
C PHE A 484 4.91 -16.85 -19.55
N ALA A 485 4.52 -18.05 -19.10
CA ALA A 485 5.24 -19.31 -19.41
C ALA A 485 4.89 -19.95 -20.75
N ALA A 486 3.67 -19.66 -21.20
CA ALA A 486 3.22 -19.91 -22.56
C ALA A 486 3.34 -18.64 -23.43
N ASP A 487 4.10 -17.63 -22.98
CA ASP A 487 4.20 -16.34 -23.66
C ASP A 487 5.23 -16.38 -24.79
N SER A 488 4.74 -16.23 -26.01
CA SER A 488 5.54 -16.17 -27.22
C SER A 488 6.49 -14.96 -27.26
N PHE A 489 6.21 -13.89 -26.51
CA PHE A 489 7.05 -12.70 -26.50
C PHE A 489 8.25 -12.84 -25.58
N ASN A 490 8.14 -13.69 -24.55
CA ASN A 490 8.74 -13.40 -23.25
C ASN A 490 8.57 -11.89 -22.92
N LYS A 491 7.31 -11.44 -22.82
CA LYS A 491 6.95 -10.09 -22.34
C LYS A 491 6.01 -10.09 -21.14
N SER A 492 5.76 -8.88 -20.67
CA SER A 492 6.26 -8.28 -19.45
C SER A 492 5.14 -7.35 -19.02
N ARG A 493 4.21 -7.80 -18.16
CA ARG A 493 2.79 -7.45 -18.34
C ARG A 493 2.00 -7.17 -17.07
N THR A 494 1.09 -6.17 -17.02
CA THR A 494 0.65 -5.64 -15.72
C THR A 494 -0.35 -6.42 -14.81
N GLU A 495 -0.99 -5.82 -13.79
CA GLU A 495 -2.12 -6.43 -13.04
C GLU A 495 -3.26 -6.72 -14.01
N ASP A 496 -3.57 -5.71 -14.81
CA ASP A 496 -4.43 -5.78 -15.97
C ASP A 496 -3.98 -6.84 -16.97
N ALA A 497 -2.69 -7.17 -17.04
CA ALA A 497 -2.23 -8.24 -17.91
C ALA A 497 -2.00 -9.62 -17.28
N VAL A 498 -2.17 -9.81 -15.96
CA VAL A 498 -2.49 -11.17 -15.47
C VAL A 498 -3.81 -11.56 -16.08
N ILE A 499 -4.75 -10.61 -16.01
CA ILE A 499 -6.08 -10.74 -16.55
C ILE A 499 -5.94 -10.89 -18.07
N ALA A 500 -5.32 -9.95 -18.79
CA ALA A 500 -5.16 -10.03 -20.24
C ALA A 500 -4.41 -11.28 -20.75
N PHE A 501 -3.31 -11.72 -20.13
CA PHE A 501 -2.62 -12.92 -20.60
C PHE A 501 -3.35 -14.22 -20.22
N THR A 502 -3.83 -14.35 -18.99
CA THR A 502 -4.60 -15.56 -18.63
C THR A 502 -5.89 -15.66 -19.43
N TRP A 503 -6.42 -14.52 -19.87
CA TRP A 503 -7.47 -14.46 -20.88
C TRP A 503 -6.98 -14.94 -22.23
N ASP A 504 -5.88 -14.43 -22.81
CA ASP A 504 -5.42 -14.89 -24.13
C ASP A 504 -5.09 -16.39 -24.14
N HIS A 505 -4.43 -16.89 -23.09
CA HIS A 505 -4.19 -18.32 -22.91
C HIS A 505 -5.50 -19.13 -22.89
N PHE A 506 -6.51 -18.70 -22.12
CA PHE A 506 -7.82 -19.37 -22.11
C PHE A 506 -8.55 -19.25 -23.47
N LEU A 507 -8.43 -18.12 -24.16
CA LEU A 507 -9.01 -17.91 -25.50
C LEU A 507 -8.28 -18.76 -26.56
N ASN A 508 -7.05 -19.21 -26.30
CA ASN A 508 -6.32 -20.17 -27.11
C ASN A 508 -6.64 -21.63 -26.74
N ASP A 509 -6.85 -21.95 -25.46
CA ASP A 509 -7.34 -23.26 -24.98
C ASP A 509 -8.41 -23.13 -23.85
N PRO A 510 -9.71 -23.10 -24.23
CA PRO A 510 -10.81 -23.01 -23.26
C PRO A 510 -11.01 -24.27 -22.40
N SER A 511 -10.27 -25.36 -22.65
CA SER A 511 -10.37 -26.58 -21.84
C SER A 511 -9.70 -26.43 -20.46
N GLN A 512 -8.94 -25.36 -20.24
CA GLN A 512 -8.17 -25.12 -19.02
C GLN A 512 -8.63 -23.86 -18.23
N PRO A 513 -9.90 -23.75 -17.79
CA PRO A 513 -10.42 -22.56 -17.07
C PRO A 513 -9.68 -22.24 -15.77
N ASN A 514 -8.92 -23.18 -15.19
CA ASN A 514 -8.10 -22.94 -14.01
C ASN A 514 -6.92 -21.97 -14.26
N TRP A 515 -6.58 -21.64 -15.51
CA TRP A 515 -5.61 -20.58 -15.81
C TRP A 515 -6.14 -19.18 -15.50
N LEU A 516 -7.46 -18.97 -15.52
CA LEU A 516 -8.07 -17.66 -15.35
C LEU A 516 -7.81 -17.16 -13.92
N ILE A 517 -6.94 -16.14 -13.77
CA ILE A 517 -6.45 -15.65 -12.47
C ILE A 517 -7.57 -15.26 -11.48
N ARG A 518 -8.75 -14.90 -12.00
CA ARG A 518 -9.93 -14.58 -11.18
C ARG A 518 -10.36 -15.77 -10.29
N PHE A 519 -10.06 -17.02 -10.67
CA PHE A 519 -10.39 -18.22 -9.88
C PHE A 519 -9.64 -18.31 -8.54
N PRO A 520 -8.30 -18.23 -8.47
CA PRO A 520 -7.60 -18.17 -7.18
C PRO A 520 -7.98 -16.94 -6.35
N MET A 521 -8.13 -15.75 -6.96
CA MET A 521 -8.54 -14.53 -6.24
C MET A 521 -9.83 -14.74 -5.41
N VAL A 522 -10.90 -15.23 -6.07
CA VAL A 522 -12.20 -15.46 -5.40
C VAL A 522 -12.12 -16.57 -4.35
N LYS A 523 -11.34 -17.63 -4.61
CA LYS A 523 -11.13 -18.72 -3.65
C LYS A 523 -10.39 -18.23 -2.40
N ALA A 524 -9.40 -17.36 -2.54
CA ALA A 524 -8.65 -16.79 -1.41
C ALA A 524 -9.57 -15.95 -0.51
N SER A 525 -10.35 -15.02 -1.08
CA SER A 525 -11.30 -14.21 -0.31
C SER A 525 -12.34 -15.05 0.44
N LEU A 526 -12.84 -16.14 -0.15
CA LEU A 526 -13.76 -17.06 0.52
C LEU A 526 -13.12 -17.79 1.70
N ARG A 527 -11.82 -18.16 1.61
CA ARG A 527 -11.07 -18.74 2.72
C ARG A 527 -10.77 -17.73 3.83
N ALA A 528 -10.67 -16.44 3.52
CA ALA A 528 -10.64 -15.40 4.55
C ALA A 528 -11.96 -15.36 5.33
N LEU A 529 -13.13 -15.48 4.67
CA LEU A 529 -14.42 -15.56 5.36
C LEU A 529 -14.52 -16.79 6.26
N ASP A 530 -14.08 -17.96 5.80
CA ASP A 530 -13.98 -19.19 6.62
C ASP A 530 -13.14 -18.93 7.89
N THR A 531 -11.93 -18.41 7.71
CA THR A 531 -10.95 -18.21 8.78
C THR A 531 -11.45 -17.23 9.84
N ILE A 532 -12.11 -16.14 9.44
CA ILE A 532 -12.69 -15.16 10.37
C ILE A 532 -13.91 -15.77 11.10
N THR A 533 -14.74 -16.57 10.41
CA THR A 533 -15.91 -17.25 10.99
C THR A 533 -15.46 -18.18 12.12
N ASP A 534 -14.51 -19.06 11.81
CA ASP A 534 -13.98 -20.06 12.73
C ASP A 534 -13.21 -19.40 13.88
N PHE A 535 -12.47 -18.31 13.63
CA PHE A 535 -11.76 -17.60 14.67
C PHE A 535 -12.71 -17.02 15.73
N VAL A 536 -13.70 -16.21 15.33
CA VAL A 536 -14.61 -15.55 16.28
C VAL A 536 -15.44 -16.58 17.04
N ASN A 537 -16.03 -17.55 16.33
CA ASN A 537 -16.90 -18.56 16.94
C ASN A 537 -16.15 -19.53 17.87
N THR A 538 -14.85 -19.73 17.69
CA THR A 538 -14.04 -20.64 18.53
C THR A 538 -13.33 -19.92 19.66
N ASN A 539 -12.77 -18.72 19.44
CA ASN A 539 -11.85 -18.06 20.37
C ASN A 539 -12.51 -16.90 21.15
N LEU A 540 -13.64 -16.35 20.68
CA LEU A 540 -14.36 -15.26 21.35
C LEU A 540 -15.74 -15.64 21.96
N PRO A 541 -15.98 -16.87 22.46
CA PRO A 541 -17.33 -17.28 22.92
C PRO A 541 -17.83 -16.48 24.14
N HIS A 542 -16.93 -15.74 24.82
CA HIS A 542 -17.27 -14.85 25.93
C HIS A 542 -18.08 -13.62 25.49
N LEU A 543 -18.08 -13.26 24.19
CA LEU A 543 -18.90 -12.17 23.64
C LEU A 543 -20.39 -12.53 23.58
N GLY A 544 -20.74 -13.83 23.66
CA GLY A 544 -22.13 -14.30 23.65
C GLY A 544 -22.84 -14.18 22.29
N CYS A 545 -22.11 -13.82 21.22
CA CYS A 545 -22.57 -13.77 19.84
C CYS A 545 -21.92 -14.87 18.99
N GLN A 546 -22.42 -15.04 17.78
CA GLN A 546 -21.76 -15.81 16.71
C GLN A 546 -21.57 -14.90 15.49
N LEU A 547 -20.49 -15.11 14.74
CA LEU A 547 -20.27 -14.42 13.49
C LEU A 547 -20.87 -15.24 12.35
N ASP A 548 -22.14 -14.94 12.03
CA ASP A 548 -22.90 -15.65 11.01
C ASP A 548 -22.72 -15.05 9.60
N TYR A 549 -22.40 -13.76 9.50
CA TYR A 549 -22.63 -12.94 8.31
C TYR A 549 -21.55 -11.90 8.02
N TYR A 550 -21.36 -11.59 6.74
CA TYR A 550 -20.38 -10.64 6.22
C TYR A 550 -21.00 -9.60 5.28
N ILE A 551 -20.34 -8.44 5.21
CA ILE A 551 -20.44 -7.52 4.07
C ILE A 551 -19.05 -7.46 3.45
N VAL A 552 -18.94 -7.66 2.14
CA VAL A 552 -17.66 -7.74 1.43
C VAL A 552 -17.50 -6.51 0.53
N ALA A 553 -16.34 -5.88 0.57
CA ALA A 553 -16.00 -4.70 -0.23
C ALA A 553 -14.60 -4.84 -0.83
N GLY A 554 -14.33 -4.14 -1.93
CA GLY A 554 -12.99 -4.06 -2.52
C GLY A 554 -12.98 -3.22 -3.80
N ALA A 555 -11.81 -2.66 -4.14
CA ALA A 555 -11.65 -1.72 -5.25
C ALA A 555 -11.10 -2.34 -6.55
N SER A 556 -11.59 -1.85 -7.69
CA SER A 556 -11.11 -2.16 -9.05
C SER A 556 -11.10 -3.68 -9.31
N LYS A 557 -9.94 -4.28 -9.54
CA LYS A 557 -9.77 -5.74 -9.72
C LYS A 557 -10.21 -6.55 -8.48
N ARG A 558 -10.22 -5.95 -7.28
CA ARG A 558 -10.81 -6.52 -6.06
C ARG A 558 -12.31 -6.25 -5.94
N GLY A 559 -12.83 -5.21 -6.60
CA GLY A 559 -14.28 -5.03 -6.84
C GLY A 559 -14.85 -6.14 -7.70
N TRP A 560 -14.12 -6.55 -8.75
CA TRP A 560 -14.44 -7.74 -9.56
C TRP A 560 -14.49 -9.02 -8.71
N THR A 561 -13.53 -9.16 -7.79
CA THR A 561 -13.47 -10.30 -6.87
C THR A 561 -14.64 -10.25 -5.86
N THR A 562 -14.96 -9.07 -5.33
CA THR A 562 -16.09 -8.81 -4.41
C THR A 562 -17.43 -9.26 -5.00
N TRP A 563 -17.72 -8.90 -6.25
CA TRP A 563 -18.88 -9.41 -6.98
C TRP A 563 -18.95 -10.94 -6.97
N LEU A 564 -17.87 -11.61 -7.38
CA LEU A 564 -17.84 -13.07 -7.49
C LEU A 564 -17.85 -13.79 -6.14
N VAL A 565 -17.28 -13.20 -5.09
CA VAL A 565 -17.37 -13.71 -3.71
C VAL A 565 -18.82 -13.73 -3.24
N GLY A 566 -19.57 -12.64 -3.44
CA GLY A 566 -21.01 -12.60 -3.17
C GLY A 566 -21.79 -13.64 -3.97
N ALA A 567 -21.48 -13.80 -5.26
CA ALA A 567 -22.11 -14.81 -6.09
C ALA A 567 -21.80 -16.25 -5.60
N VAL A 568 -20.57 -16.53 -5.18
CA VAL A 568 -20.18 -17.88 -4.74
C VAL A 568 -20.76 -18.24 -3.37
N ASP A 569 -20.79 -17.32 -2.40
CA ASP A 569 -21.35 -17.55 -1.06
C ASP A 569 -22.44 -16.53 -0.66
N PRO A 570 -23.64 -16.61 -1.27
CA PRO A 570 -24.79 -15.77 -0.92
C PRO A 570 -25.44 -16.15 0.43
N VAL A 571 -24.90 -17.14 1.15
CA VAL A 571 -25.43 -17.57 2.46
C VAL A 571 -24.83 -16.69 3.55
N ARG A 572 -23.50 -16.56 3.56
CA ARG A 572 -22.76 -15.73 4.53
C ARG A 572 -22.62 -14.28 4.09
N VAL A 573 -22.47 -14.00 2.79
CA VAL A 573 -22.37 -12.62 2.29
C VAL A 573 -23.76 -11.98 2.23
N LYS A 574 -24.04 -11.11 3.22
CA LYS A 574 -25.32 -10.37 3.34
C LYS A 574 -25.35 -9.06 2.60
N ALA A 575 -24.20 -8.50 2.23
CA ALA A 575 -24.13 -7.52 1.15
C ALA A 575 -22.76 -7.50 0.48
N ILE A 576 -22.72 -6.93 -0.73
CA ILE A 576 -21.48 -6.61 -1.44
C ILE A 576 -21.37 -5.12 -1.75
N VAL A 577 -20.14 -4.61 -1.74
CA VAL A 577 -19.80 -3.22 -2.06
C VAL A 577 -18.59 -3.20 -3.02
N PRO A 578 -18.79 -3.56 -4.30
CA PRO A 578 -17.74 -3.46 -5.31
C PRO A 578 -17.51 -1.98 -5.69
N ILE A 579 -16.25 -1.55 -5.67
CA ILE A 579 -15.83 -0.16 -5.89
C ILE A 579 -15.03 -0.07 -7.21
N VAL A 580 -15.27 0.96 -8.02
CA VAL A 580 -14.72 1.19 -9.39
C VAL A 580 -14.74 -0.06 -10.27
N LEU A 581 -15.90 -0.73 -10.29
CA LEU A 581 -16.16 -1.78 -11.27
C LEU A 581 -17.65 -2.01 -11.59
N ASP A 582 -18.15 -1.21 -12.53
CA ASP A 582 -19.30 -1.53 -13.39
C ASP A 582 -18.92 -2.11 -14.76
N ALA A 583 -17.63 -2.32 -15.06
CA ALA A 583 -17.17 -3.04 -16.26
C ALA A 583 -17.45 -4.56 -16.19
N ILE A 584 -18.72 -4.92 -16.04
CA ILE A 584 -19.29 -6.28 -16.04
C ILE A 584 -20.34 -6.38 -17.16
N ASN A 585 -20.60 -7.60 -17.66
CA ASN A 585 -21.02 -7.78 -19.06
C ASN A 585 -20.00 -7.11 -19.99
N PHE A 586 -18.72 -7.42 -19.79
CA PHE A 586 -17.63 -6.51 -20.17
C PHE A 586 -17.43 -6.35 -21.68
N VAL A 587 -17.85 -7.31 -22.52
CA VAL A 587 -17.68 -7.20 -23.99
C VAL A 587 -18.53 -6.03 -24.56
N PRO A 588 -19.86 -5.96 -24.32
CA PRO A 588 -20.65 -4.78 -24.65
C PRO A 588 -20.11 -3.45 -24.09
N VAL A 589 -19.58 -3.48 -22.86
CA VAL A 589 -18.99 -2.29 -22.19
C VAL A 589 -17.69 -1.83 -22.87
N MET A 590 -16.81 -2.74 -23.26
CA MET A 590 -15.57 -2.38 -23.96
C MET A 590 -15.85 -1.87 -25.38
N HIS A 591 -16.80 -2.46 -26.09
CA HIS A 591 -17.30 -1.92 -27.37
C HIS A 591 -17.91 -0.51 -27.22
N HIS A 592 -18.59 -0.23 -26.11
CA HIS A 592 -19.08 1.11 -25.76
C HIS A 592 -17.96 2.13 -25.50
N ALA A 593 -16.92 1.73 -24.76
CA ALA A 593 -15.72 2.55 -24.55
C ALA A 593 -15.01 2.84 -25.89
N TYR A 594 -14.85 1.85 -26.77
CA TYR A 594 -14.26 2.07 -28.09
C TYR A 594 -15.06 3.06 -28.94
N ARG A 595 -16.38 2.87 -29.05
CA ARG A 595 -17.28 3.79 -29.77
C ARG A 595 -17.22 5.22 -29.23
N SER A 596 -16.96 5.38 -27.93
CA SER A 596 -16.82 6.69 -27.26
C SER A 596 -15.49 7.41 -27.57
N TYR A 597 -14.40 6.65 -27.81
CA TYR A 597 -13.03 7.19 -27.88
C TYR A 597 -12.31 7.04 -29.22
N GLY A 598 -12.68 6.06 -30.06
CA GLY A 598 -12.01 5.77 -31.33
C GLY A 598 -10.66 5.07 -31.18
N GLY A 599 -10.49 4.35 -30.07
CA GLY A 599 -9.26 3.70 -29.63
C GLY A 599 -9.22 3.60 -28.10
N TRP A 600 -8.27 2.83 -27.57
CA TRP A 600 -8.31 2.44 -26.15
C TRP A 600 -7.58 3.41 -25.20
N SER A 601 -8.12 3.58 -23.99
CA SER A 601 -7.52 4.37 -22.90
C SER A 601 -6.11 3.88 -22.55
N PHE A 602 -5.22 4.77 -22.10
CA PHE A 602 -3.88 4.41 -21.61
C PHE A 602 -3.94 3.45 -20.41
N ALA A 603 -5.04 3.47 -19.65
CA ALA A 603 -5.29 2.53 -18.56
C ALA A 603 -5.51 1.08 -19.04
N LEU A 604 -5.99 0.89 -20.27
CA LEU A 604 -6.25 -0.43 -20.88
C LEU A 604 -5.06 -0.96 -21.69
N ILE A 605 -3.89 -0.31 -21.63
CA ILE A 605 -2.74 -0.58 -22.50
C ILE A 605 -2.31 -2.06 -22.54
N ASP A 606 -2.44 -2.76 -21.41
CA ASP A 606 -2.09 -4.18 -21.25
C ASP A 606 -3.04 -5.18 -21.94
N TYR A 607 -4.27 -4.76 -22.27
CA TYR A 607 -5.21 -5.54 -23.07
C TYR A 607 -5.07 -5.26 -24.57
N VAL A 608 -4.36 -4.18 -24.93
CA VAL A 608 -4.30 -3.58 -26.28
C VAL A 608 -2.94 -3.82 -26.93
N GLU A 609 -1.87 -3.82 -26.14
CA GLU A 609 -0.49 -3.98 -26.57
C GLU A 609 0.17 -5.15 -25.83
N ASN A 610 1.42 -5.46 -26.15
CA ASN A 610 2.24 -6.50 -25.53
C ASN A 610 1.73 -7.96 -25.66
N LEU A 611 0.61 -8.27 -26.31
CA LEU A 611 0.10 -9.63 -26.55
C LEU A 611 0.23 -10.06 -28.03
N ASP A 612 0.20 -11.37 -28.29
CA ASP A 612 0.26 -11.98 -29.64
C ASP A 612 -0.94 -11.59 -30.49
N LYS A 613 -2.08 -11.43 -29.81
CA LYS A 613 -3.30 -10.80 -30.28
C LYS A 613 -3.81 -9.94 -29.12
N PRO A 614 -4.07 -8.65 -29.32
CA PRO A 614 -4.73 -7.83 -28.30
C PRO A 614 -6.03 -8.48 -27.84
N ILE A 615 -6.31 -8.51 -26.53
CA ILE A 615 -7.60 -8.97 -26.00
C ILE A 615 -8.75 -8.16 -26.60
N THR A 616 -8.51 -6.87 -26.85
CA THR A 616 -9.47 -6.01 -27.53
C THR A 616 -9.82 -6.50 -28.93
N SER A 617 -8.87 -7.12 -29.64
CA SER A 617 -9.09 -7.75 -30.94
C SER A 617 -9.76 -9.13 -30.87
N ARG A 618 -10.14 -9.58 -29.67
CA ARG A 618 -10.76 -10.88 -29.39
C ARG A 618 -12.07 -10.78 -28.61
N PHE A 619 -12.65 -9.60 -28.42
CA PHE A 619 -13.94 -9.47 -27.73
C PHE A 619 -15.08 -10.22 -28.44
N ASP A 620 -15.03 -10.34 -29.78
CA ASP A 620 -15.98 -11.10 -30.60
C ASP A 620 -15.61 -12.58 -30.80
N ASP A 621 -14.54 -13.06 -30.16
CA ASP A 621 -14.08 -14.45 -30.27
C ASP A 621 -15.12 -15.41 -29.63
N PRO A 622 -15.54 -16.51 -30.30
CA PRO A 622 -16.43 -17.51 -29.70
C PRO A 622 -15.94 -18.10 -28.37
N ASN A 623 -14.65 -17.99 -28.06
CA ASN A 623 -14.11 -18.38 -26.75
C ASN A 623 -14.31 -17.29 -25.67
N MET A 624 -14.53 -16.03 -26.04
CA MET A 624 -14.76 -14.92 -25.12
C MET A 624 -16.10 -15.04 -24.36
N ILE A 625 -17.11 -15.68 -24.96
CA ILE A 625 -18.36 -16.00 -24.25
C ILE A 625 -18.15 -17.06 -23.16
N LEU A 626 -17.26 -18.03 -23.40
CA LEU A 626 -16.87 -19.05 -22.42
C LEU A 626 -16.02 -18.43 -21.29
N LEU A 627 -15.16 -17.48 -21.63
CA LEU A 627 -14.36 -16.73 -20.66
C LEU A 627 -15.25 -15.90 -19.73
N GLN A 628 -16.21 -15.14 -20.29
CA GLN A 628 -17.20 -14.39 -19.52
C GLN A 628 -18.02 -15.30 -18.59
N GLN A 629 -18.47 -16.47 -19.08
CA GLN A 629 -19.18 -17.46 -18.25
C GLN A 629 -18.38 -17.93 -17.02
N TYR A 630 -17.05 -17.84 -17.06
CA TYR A 630 -16.20 -18.15 -15.91
C TYR A 630 -15.86 -16.93 -15.05
N VAL A 631 -15.52 -15.76 -15.63
CA VAL A 631 -14.99 -14.63 -14.86
C VAL A 631 -15.95 -13.45 -14.66
N ASP A 632 -17.00 -13.29 -15.45
CA ASP A 632 -17.83 -12.07 -15.44
C ASP A 632 -19.03 -12.20 -14.47
N PRO A 633 -19.16 -11.33 -13.45
CA PRO A 633 -20.29 -11.29 -12.52
C PRO A 633 -21.68 -11.33 -13.17
N TYR A 634 -21.83 -10.77 -14.38
CA TYR A 634 -23.09 -10.79 -15.11
C TYR A 634 -23.62 -12.21 -15.35
N TYR A 635 -22.74 -13.19 -15.58
CA TYR A 635 -23.12 -14.59 -15.80
C TYR A 635 -23.50 -15.32 -14.51
N TYR A 636 -23.23 -14.70 -13.35
CA TYR A 636 -23.61 -15.19 -12.03
C TYR A 636 -24.73 -14.37 -11.37
N ARG A 637 -25.35 -13.42 -12.08
CA ARG A 637 -26.38 -12.48 -11.56
C ARG A 637 -27.54 -13.16 -10.82
N ASP A 638 -27.97 -14.35 -11.25
CA ASP A 638 -29.02 -15.14 -10.60
C ASP A 638 -28.68 -15.56 -9.16
N ARG A 639 -27.40 -15.48 -8.77
CA ARG A 639 -26.88 -15.77 -7.42
C ARG A 639 -26.65 -14.51 -6.58
N LEU A 640 -26.69 -13.32 -7.18
CA LEU A 640 -26.39 -12.02 -6.55
C LEU A 640 -27.60 -11.41 -5.84
N THR A 641 -28.42 -12.24 -5.19
CA THR A 641 -29.70 -11.86 -4.57
C THR A 641 -29.58 -11.16 -3.20
N MET A 642 -28.36 -10.91 -2.72
CA MET A 642 -28.10 -10.09 -1.54
C MET A 642 -28.14 -8.59 -1.88
N PRO A 643 -28.39 -7.69 -0.91
CA PRO A 643 -28.14 -6.26 -1.06
C PRO A 643 -26.76 -5.96 -1.66
N LYS A 644 -26.72 -4.99 -2.57
CA LYS A 644 -25.46 -4.54 -3.21
C LYS A 644 -25.45 -3.02 -3.36
N MET A 645 -24.32 -2.40 -3.02
CA MET A 645 -24.07 -0.98 -3.24
C MET A 645 -22.82 -0.86 -4.12
N VAL A 646 -23.00 -0.60 -5.41
CA VAL A 646 -21.87 -0.45 -6.35
C VAL A 646 -21.42 1.00 -6.36
N VAL A 647 -20.11 1.24 -6.28
CA VAL A 647 -19.55 2.58 -6.03
C VAL A 647 -18.51 2.95 -7.08
N ASN A 648 -18.79 3.89 -7.98
CA ASN A 648 -17.92 4.18 -9.13
C ASN A 648 -17.53 5.66 -9.25
N ALA A 649 -16.73 5.99 -10.26
CA ALA A 649 -16.18 7.31 -10.53
C ALA A 649 -16.73 7.87 -11.85
N VAL A 650 -16.91 9.19 -11.94
CA VAL A 650 -17.32 9.86 -13.20
C VAL A 650 -16.14 10.35 -14.05
N LEU A 651 -14.92 10.36 -13.49
CA LEU A 651 -13.69 10.73 -14.20
C LEU A 651 -12.74 9.53 -14.40
N ASP A 652 -13.26 8.32 -14.23
CA ASP A 652 -12.54 7.04 -14.22
C ASP A 652 -11.77 6.78 -15.51
N GLU A 653 -10.49 6.44 -15.41
CA GLU A 653 -9.63 6.23 -16.57
C GLU A 653 -9.83 4.89 -17.29
N PHE A 654 -10.55 3.94 -16.68
CA PHE A 654 -10.88 2.61 -17.22
C PHE A 654 -12.33 2.51 -17.72
N GLN A 655 -13.30 3.12 -17.03
CA GLN A 655 -14.75 2.95 -17.22
C GLN A 655 -15.43 4.19 -17.86
N GLN A 656 -16.56 4.01 -18.55
CA GLN A 656 -17.43 5.14 -18.90
C GLN A 656 -18.45 5.39 -17.78
N PRO A 657 -18.85 6.65 -17.54
CA PRO A 657 -19.85 6.97 -16.51
C PRO A 657 -21.23 6.29 -16.71
N ASP A 658 -21.51 5.71 -17.88
CA ASP A 658 -22.76 5.04 -18.24
C ASP A 658 -22.61 3.55 -18.62
N ASP A 659 -21.50 2.90 -18.25
CA ASP A 659 -21.28 1.45 -18.49
C ASP A 659 -22.39 0.57 -17.89
N THR A 660 -23.08 1.08 -16.87
CA THR A 660 -24.31 0.51 -16.28
C THR A 660 -25.40 0.12 -17.29
N HIS A 661 -25.55 0.85 -18.40
CA HIS A 661 -26.61 0.60 -19.39
C HIS A 661 -26.61 -0.84 -19.92
N TYR A 662 -25.46 -1.50 -19.91
CA TYR A 662 -25.26 -2.84 -20.47
C TYR A 662 -25.60 -3.98 -19.50
N TRP A 663 -25.83 -3.70 -18.22
CA TRP A 663 -26.07 -4.76 -17.21
C TRP A 663 -27.01 -4.39 -16.06
N TRP A 664 -27.17 -3.11 -15.69
CA TRP A 664 -27.83 -2.70 -14.45
C TRP A 664 -29.25 -3.26 -14.30
N LYS A 665 -30.06 -3.16 -15.37
CA LYS A 665 -31.43 -3.68 -15.44
C LYS A 665 -31.55 -5.18 -15.14
N ASP A 666 -30.53 -5.97 -15.47
CA ASP A 666 -30.56 -7.43 -15.38
C ASP A 666 -30.07 -7.95 -14.01
N MET A 667 -29.41 -7.11 -13.21
CA MET A 667 -29.02 -7.46 -11.83
C MET A 667 -30.24 -7.49 -10.90
N PRO A 668 -30.34 -8.48 -9.99
CA PRO A 668 -31.48 -8.62 -9.10
C PRO A 668 -31.47 -7.59 -7.96
N GLU A 669 -32.66 -7.31 -7.43
CA GLU A 669 -32.86 -6.54 -6.20
C GLU A 669 -32.41 -7.29 -4.93
N PRO A 670 -32.12 -6.58 -3.82
CA PRO A 670 -32.02 -5.12 -3.74
C PRO A 670 -30.67 -4.63 -4.26
N LYS A 671 -30.67 -3.53 -5.02
CA LYS A 671 -29.45 -2.91 -5.56
C LYS A 671 -29.46 -1.39 -5.46
N HIS A 672 -28.28 -0.84 -5.18
CA HIS A 672 -28.00 0.58 -4.98
C HIS A 672 -26.75 0.97 -5.77
N PHE A 673 -26.73 2.20 -6.27
CA PHE A 673 -25.62 2.78 -7.02
C PHE A 673 -25.16 4.07 -6.34
N LEU A 674 -23.86 4.35 -6.37
CA LEU A 674 -23.28 5.62 -5.94
C LEU A 674 -22.10 5.93 -6.87
N ILE A 675 -22.29 6.79 -7.88
CA ILE A 675 -21.14 7.34 -8.61
C ILE A 675 -20.69 8.61 -7.90
N ALA A 676 -19.43 8.64 -7.45
CA ALA A 676 -18.83 9.80 -6.82
C ALA A 676 -18.49 10.87 -7.87
N PRO A 677 -19.14 12.05 -7.84
CA PRO A 677 -18.88 13.12 -8.80
C PRO A 677 -17.49 13.73 -8.56
N ASN A 678 -16.79 14.05 -9.64
CA ASN A 678 -15.39 14.48 -9.65
C ASN A 678 -14.36 13.46 -9.14
N ALA A 679 -14.72 12.20 -8.93
CA ALA A 679 -13.77 11.16 -8.56
C ALA A 679 -13.09 10.47 -9.76
N GLU A 680 -11.81 10.13 -9.59
CA GLU A 680 -10.98 9.32 -10.48
C GLU A 680 -10.94 7.83 -10.06
N HIS A 681 -10.28 6.95 -10.83
CA HIS A 681 -10.28 5.50 -10.56
C HIS A 681 -9.71 5.10 -9.18
N THR A 682 -8.93 5.95 -8.51
CA THR A 682 -8.40 5.66 -7.16
C THR A 682 -9.41 5.97 -6.04
N GLN A 683 -10.49 6.68 -6.33
CA GLN A 683 -11.51 7.16 -5.39
C GLN A 683 -10.98 8.03 -4.23
N ALA A 684 -9.76 8.55 -4.34
CA ALA A 684 -9.13 9.34 -3.28
C ALA A 684 -9.85 10.68 -3.08
N THR A 685 -10.29 11.32 -4.17
CA THR A 685 -11.06 12.57 -4.12
C THR A 685 -12.54 12.35 -3.74
N GLY A 686 -13.12 11.21 -4.10
CA GLY A 686 -14.50 10.81 -3.78
C GLY A 686 -14.71 10.30 -2.33
N MET A 687 -13.63 10.01 -1.60
CA MET A 687 -13.65 9.27 -0.33
C MET A 687 -14.59 9.85 0.74
N LEU A 688 -14.76 11.18 0.80
CA LEU A 688 -15.62 11.86 1.77
C LEU A 688 -17.13 11.62 1.54
N MET A 689 -17.54 11.27 0.32
CA MET A 689 -18.91 10.88 -0.04
C MET A 689 -19.10 9.37 0.14
N ILE A 690 -18.07 8.60 -0.23
CA ILE A 690 -18.11 7.14 -0.31
C ILE A 690 -18.13 6.48 1.06
N VAL A 691 -17.18 6.80 1.93
CA VAL A 691 -17.00 6.10 3.21
C VAL A 691 -18.21 6.25 4.15
N PRO A 692 -18.83 7.44 4.31
CA PRO A 692 -20.05 7.58 5.13
C PRO A 692 -21.23 6.80 4.56
N SER A 693 -21.35 6.73 3.23
CA SER A 693 -22.48 6.11 2.53
C SER A 693 -22.39 4.59 2.54
N ILE A 694 -21.21 4.02 2.33
CA ILE A 694 -20.92 2.60 2.57
C ILE A 694 -21.22 2.25 4.03
N ALA A 695 -20.80 3.08 4.99
CA ALA A 695 -21.06 2.84 6.41
C ALA A 695 -22.56 2.87 6.75
N ALA A 696 -23.34 3.81 6.17
CA ALA A 696 -24.79 3.87 6.35
C ALA A 696 -25.50 2.64 5.76
N PHE A 697 -25.17 2.26 4.53
CA PHE A 697 -25.69 1.07 3.85
C PHE A 697 -25.36 -0.22 4.60
N ALA A 698 -24.12 -0.38 5.05
CA ALA A 698 -23.66 -1.53 5.82
C ALA A 698 -24.37 -1.62 7.18
N LEU A 699 -24.45 -0.51 7.93
CA LEU A 699 -25.12 -0.44 9.23
C LEU A 699 -26.62 -0.79 9.11
N ALA A 700 -27.32 -0.23 8.11
CA ALA A 700 -28.72 -0.55 7.87
C ALA A 700 -28.94 -2.02 7.50
N THR A 701 -28.05 -2.58 6.67
CA THR A 701 -28.09 -4.01 6.31
C THR A 701 -27.88 -4.91 7.54
N PHE A 702 -26.85 -4.66 8.37
CA PHE A 702 -26.61 -5.43 9.59
C PHE A 702 -27.75 -5.30 10.60
N LEU A 703 -28.37 -4.12 10.73
CA LEU A 703 -29.54 -3.89 11.59
C LEU A 703 -30.87 -4.38 10.99
N ASN A 704 -30.84 -5.01 9.81
CA ASN A 704 -32.00 -5.46 9.02
C ASN A 704 -33.07 -4.36 8.89
N LYS A 705 -32.63 -3.16 8.49
CA LYS A 705 -33.46 -1.96 8.28
C LYS A 705 -33.73 -1.75 6.80
N PRO A 706 -34.86 -1.09 6.44
CA PRO A 706 -35.03 -0.59 5.09
C PRO A 706 -33.92 0.41 4.77
N VAL A 707 -33.19 0.13 3.68
CA VAL A 707 -32.39 1.10 2.95
C VAL A 707 -33.35 1.80 1.96
N PRO A 708 -33.35 3.13 1.84
CA PRO A 708 -34.29 3.84 0.96
C PRO A 708 -34.06 3.48 -0.51
N THR A 709 -35.12 3.55 -1.31
CA THR A 709 -35.13 3.15 -2.72
C THR A 709 -35.88 4.16 -3.59
N PHE A 710 -35.37 4.39 -4.80
CA PHE A 710 -36.03 5.12 -5.88
C PHE A 710 -35.80 4.39 -7.19
N THR A 711 -36.66 4.62 -8.18
CA THR A 711 -36.50 4.13 -9.55
C THR A 711 -36.08 5.26 -10.47
N TRP A 712 -35.57 4.94 -11.66
CA TRP A 712 -35.35 5.92 -12.72
C TRP A 712 -35.70 5.35 -14.10
N ASP A 713 -36.32 6.18 -14.93
CA ASP A 713 -36.50 5.95 -16.36
C ASP A 713 -35.50 6.82 -17.14
N LEU A 714 -34.80 6.19 -18.09
CA LEU A 714 -33.86 6.84 -19.01
C LEU A 714 -34.51 7.01 -20.39
N ASP A 715 -34.96 8.22 -20.69
CA ASP A 715 -35.42 8.60 -22.03
C ASP A 715 -34.20 9.05 -22.85
N VAL A 716 -33.49 8.06 -23.41
CA VAL A 716 -32.28 8.26 -24.22
C VAL A 716 -32.55 8.86 -25.61
N GLU A 717 -33.81 8.84 -26.07
CA GLU A 717 -34.21 9.46 -27.34
C GLU A 717 -34.42 10.98 -27.20
N ASN A 718 -34.82 11.44 -26.01
CA ASN A 718 -35.06 12.86 -25.70
C ASN A 718 -34.11 13.41 -24.61
N GLY A 719 -33.02 12.69 -24.30
CA GLY A 719 -31.94 13.14 -23.42
C GLY A 719 -32.40 13.49 -22.01
N LYS A 720 -33.12 12.60 -21.34
CA LYS A 720 -33.86 12.93 -20.11
C LYS A 720 -33.87 11.79 -19.07
N ILE A 721 -33.67 12.15 -17.80
CA ILE A 721 -33.84 11.25 -16.64
C ILE A 721 -35.15 11.60 -15.93
N VAL A 722 -35.92 10.58 -15.54
CA VAL A 722 -37.09 10.71 -14.65
C VAL A 722 -36.91 9.78 -13.46
N ALA A 723 -36.49 10.32 -12.31
CA ALA A 723 -36.30 9.56 -11.07
C ALA A 723 -37.53 9.68 -10.16
N THR A 724 -38.10 8.55 -9.74
CA THR A 724 -39.34 8.48 -8.96
C THR A 724 -39.11 7.80 -7.62
N VAL A 725 -39.54 8.45 -6.53
CA VAL A 725 -39.47 7.90 -5.18
C VAL A 725 -40.82 7.28 -4.84
N GLU A 726 -40.89 5.95 -4.92
CA GLU A 726 -42.09 5.12 -4.74
C GLU A 726 -42.74 5.30 -3.35
N ASN A 727 -41.91 5.42 -2.32
CA ASN A 727 -42.32 5.52 -0.92
C ASN A 727 -42.27 6.97 -0.41
N ASN A 728 -42.89 7.21 0.74
CA ASN A 728 -42.75 8.46 1.49
C ASN A 728 -41.45 8.51 2.32
N GLU A 729 -40.31 8.17 1.70
CA GLU A 729 -38.98 8.26 2.31
C GLU A 729 -38.65 9.71 2.74
N SER A 730 -37.86 9.87 3.80
CA SER A 730 -37.33 11.18 4.18
C SER A 730 -36.14 11.52 3.27
N ILE A 731 -36.25 12.62 2.53
CA ILE A 731 -35.26 13.06 1.54
C ILE A 731 -34.63 14.34 2.08
N HIS A 732 -33.32 14.33 2.23
CA HIS A 732 -32.54 15.45 2.73
C HIS A 732 -32.24 16.47 1.63
N GLU A 733 -31.60 16.02 0.55
CA GLU A 733 -31.38 16.78 -0.67
C GLU A 733 -31.48 15.87 -1.89
N VAL A 734 -31.84 16.46 -3.04
CA VAL A 734 -31.69 15.82 -4.35
C VAL A 734 -30.98 16.81 -5.25
N ASN A 735 -29.93 16.36 -5.93
CA ASN A 735 -29.15 17.17 -6.84
C ASN A 735 -29.13 16.54 -8.23
N VAL A 736 -28.88 17.38 -9.23
CA VAL A 736 -28.28 16.93 -10.48
C VAL A 736 -26.83 17.38 -10.47
N TRP A 737 -25.95 16.44 -10.80
CA TRP A 737 -24.58 16.77 -11.20
C TRP A 737 -24.46 16.64 -12.72
N TRP A 738 -23.65 17.49 -13.36
CA TRP A 738 -23.41 17.41 -14.80
C TRP A 738 -22.00 17.86 -15.19
N ALA A 739 -21.51 17.32 -16.31
CA ALA A 739 -20.25 17.71 -16.93
C ALA A 739 -20.38 17.68 -18.46
N TYR A 740 -19.32 18.14 -19.14
CA TYR A 740 -19.19 18.04 -20.59
C TYR A 740 -17.90 17.31 -20.96
N SER A 741 -17.95 16.42 -21.94
CA SER A 741 -16.75 15.71 -22.45
C SER A 741 -15.71 16.68 -23.01
N CYS A 742 -14.42 16.35 -23.06
CA CYS A 742 -13.39 17.15 -23.76
C CYS A 742 -13.81 17.55 -25.20
N GLY A 743 -14.35 16.63 -26.00
CA GLY A 743 -14.91 16.93 -27.32
C GLY A 743 -13.87 16.88 -28.45
N VAL A 744 -13.84 17.90 -29.31
CA VAL A 744 -12.85 17.99 -30.42
C VAL A 744 -11.44 18.24 -29.88
N ASN A 745 -10.53 17.30 -30.10
CA ASN A 745 -9.08 17.49 -29.92
C ASN A 745 -8.48 18.02 -31.24
N SER A 746 -8.12 19.31 -31.25
CA SER A 746 -7.54 19.98 -32.42
C SER A 746 -6.16 19.48 -32.85
N TRP A 747 -5.48 18.66 -32.04
CA TRP A 747 -4.12 18.16 -32.29
C TRP A 747 -4.07 16.68 -32.69
N ASP A 748 -4.98 15.82 -32.20
CA ASP A 748 -5.23 14.52 -32.84
C ASP A 748 -6.15 14.70 -34.07
N ASN A 749 -5.65 15.41 -35.08
CA ASN A 749 -6.27 15.56 -36.40
C ASN A 749 -7.71 16.16 -36.41
N ASN A 750 -8.16 16.81 -35.33
CA ASN A 750 -9.56 17.23 -35.09
C ASN A 750 -10.53 16.04 -34.90
N ARG A 751 -10.05 14.93 -34.31
CA ARG A 751 -10.88 13.85 -33.80
C ARG A 751 -11.69 14.32 -32.59
N THR A 752 -12.84 13.68 -32.39
CA THR A 752 -13.85 14.11 -31.42
C THR A 752 -14.17 12.96 -30.48
N ARG A 753 -13.96 13.11 -29.17
CA ARG A 753 -14.14 12.03 -28.19
C ARG A 753 -15.15 12.40 -27.11
N ARG A 754 -15.94 11.40 -26.71
CA ARG A 754 -16.88 11.42 -25.57
C ARG A 754 -16.10 11.23 -24.26
N ASP A 755 -15.04 12.01 -24.08
CA ASP A 755 -14.02 11.79 -23.07
C ASP A 755 -14.28 12.60 -21.80
N PHE A 756 -14.59 11.89 -20.70
CA PHE A 756 -14.88 12.44 -19.38
C PHE A 756 -13.77 12.15 -18.34
N ARG A 757 -12.73 11.39 -18.71
CA ARG A 757 -11.65 10.95 -17.82
C ARG A 757 -10.88 12.15 -17.27
N ILE A 758 -10.40 12.11 -16.02
CA ILE A 758 -9.59 13.22 -15.47
C ILE A 758 -8.24 13.36 -16.20
N ALA A 759 -7.68 12.27 -16.72
CA ALA A 759 -6.38 12.23 -17.36
C ALA A 759 -6.40 11.52 -18.73
N HIS A 760 -5.64 12.06 -19.69
CA HIS A 760 -5.37 11.48 -21.02
C HIS A 760 -4.07 12.07 -21.58
N LYS A 761 -3.38 11.44 -22.55
CA LYS A 761 -2.06 11.90 -23.04
C LYS A 761 -2.13 12.92 -24.20
N ASP A 762 -3.09 13.84 -24.17
CA ASP A 762 -3.21 14.90 -25.18
C ASP A 762 -2.09 15.94 -25.04
N ASN A 763 -1.31 16.11 -26.11
CA ASN A 763 -0.24 17.10 -26.17
C ASN A 763 -0.31 17.92 -27.49
N PRO A 764 -0.46 19.25 -27.42
CA PRO A 764 -0.72 20.06 -26.22
C PRO A 764 -2.12 19.83 -25.64
N CYS A 765 -2.22 19.85 -24.31
CA CYS A 765 -3.48 19.68 -23.59
C CYS A 765 -4.48 20.80 -23.91
N TYR A 766 -5.56 20.46 -24.62
CA TYR A 766 -6.59 21.43 -25.04
C TYR A 766 -7.73 21.58 -24.01
N CYS A 767 -8.01 20.52 -23.24
CA CYS A 767 -9.16 20.42 -22.34
C CYS A 767 -8.86 20.74 -20.86
N GLY A 768 -7.69 21.33 -20.57
CA GLY A 768 -7.33 21.79 -19.24
C GLY A 768 -5.85 22.12 -19.10
N ILE A 769 -5.13 21.44 -18.19
CA ILE A 769 -3.73 21.72 -17.86
C ILE A 769 -2.85 20.53 -18.20
N GLY A 770 -1.78 20.75 -18.98
CA GLY A 770 -0.78 19.72 -19.27
C GLY A 770 0.30 19.64 -18.19
N ALA A 771 0.58 18.42 -17.71
CA ALA A 771 1.68 18.11 -16.78
C ALA A 771 2.22 16.70 -17.06
N ASP A 772 3.55 16.54 -17.09
CA ASP A 772 4.25 15.24 -17.20
C ASP A 772 3.65 14.25 -18.23
N ASN A 773 3.48 14.72 -19.48
CA ASN A 773 2.84 14.03 -20.63
C ASN A 773 1.32 13.74 -20.53
N TYR A 774 0.66 14.08 -19.42
CA TYR A 774 -0.80 14.00 -19.29
C TYR A 774 -1.46 15.37 -19.44
N CYS A 775 -2.72 15.34 -19.86
CA CYS A 775 -3.66 16.45 -19.90
C CYS A 775 -4.70 16.22 -18.79
N ALA A 776 -4.71 17.10 -17.79
CA ALA A 776 -5.75 17.13 -16.78
C ALA A 776 -7.00 17.78 -17.38
N ASN A 777 -8.04 16.98 -17.62
CA ASN A 777 -9.28 17.32 -18.33
C ASN A 777 -10.24 18.13 -17.44
N LEU A 778 -9.83 19.33 -17.06
CA LEU A 778 -10.64 20.25 -16.25
C LEU A 778 -12.00 20.57 -16.90
N ALA A 779 -12.10 20.42 -18.22
CA ALA A 779 -13.33 20.62 -18.97
C ALA A 779 -14.44 19.59 -18.66
N SER A 780 -14.10 18.46 -18.03
CA SER A 780 -15.01 17.36 -17.65
C SER A 780 -15.29 17.24 -16.14
N LEU A 781 -14.87 18.23 -15.34
CA LEU A 781 -15.31 18.35 -13.95
C LEU A 781 -16.83 18.56 -13.88
N TRP A 782 -17.45 18.02 -12.83
CA TRP A 782 -18.90 17.97 -12.64
C TRP A 782 -19.38 19.09 -11.71
N ASP A 783 -20.25 19.96 -12.23
CA ASP A 783 -20.99 20.98 -11.48
C ASP A 783 -22.23 20.36 -10.79
N ARG A 784 -22.78 21.04 -9.76
CA ARG A 784 -23.95 20.58 -8.99
C ARG A 784 -25.04 21.66 -8.84
N ARG A 785 -26.31 21.25 -8.92
CA ARG A 785 -27.46 22.07 -8.47
C ARG A 785 -28.57 21.20 -7.90
N SER A 786 -29.32 21.71 -6.93
CA SER A 786 -30.42 20.97 -6.32
C SER A 786 -31.66 20.92 -7.21
N LEU A 787 -32.32 19.76 -7.27
CA LEU A 787 -33.57 19.55 -7.98
C LEU A 787 -34.78 19.78 -7.06
N GLN A 788 -35.95 19.99 -7.65
CA GLN A 788 -37.23 20.08 -6.93
C GLN A 788 -38.19 19.00 -7.41
N PRO A 789 -38.96 18.35 -6.51
CA PRO A 789 -39.91 17.32 -6.90
C PRO A 789 -41.13 17.90 -7.61
N THR A 790 -41.58 17.21 -8.65
CA THR A 790 -42.96 17.26 -9.14
C THR A 790 -43.78 16.13 -8.51
N ILE A 791 -45.11 16.23 -8.56
CA ILE A 791 -46.00 15.14 -8.13
C ILE A 791 -46.68 14.55 -9.37
N VAL A 792 -46.38 13.28 -9.66
CA VAL A 792 -46.95 12.51 -10.78
C VAL A 792 -47.57 11.25 -10.20
N ASP A 793 -48.86 11.01 -10.49
CA ASP A 793 -49.67 9.90 -9.95
C ASP A 793 -49.56 9.66 -8.43
N GLY A 794 -49.33 10.75 -7.69
CA GLY A 794 -49.19 10.76 -6.23
C GLY A 794 -47.77 10.53 -5.69
N LYS A 795 -46.79 10.23 -6.56
CA LYS A 795 -45.38 10.01 -6.21
C LYS A 795 -44.54 11.27 -6.40
N ARG A 796 -43.43 11.39 -5.67
CA ARG A 796 -42.41 12.43 -5.91
C ARG A 796 -41.54 12.03 -7.10
N THR A 797 -41.52 12.87 -8.13
CA THR A 797 -40.80 12.62 -9.38
C THR A 797 -39.88 13.79 -9.69
N TYR A 798 -38.60 13.50 -9.87
CA TYR A 798 -37.54 14.43 -10.20
C TYR A 798 -37.17 14.21 -11.67
N THR A 799 -37.23 15.28 -12.46
CA THR A 799 -37.01 15.21 -13.91
C THR A 799 -35.88 16.15 -14.30
N VAL A 800 -35.00 15.68 -15.17
CA VAL A 800 -33.96 16.50 -15.80
C VAL A 800 -33.92 16.17 -17.30
N SER A 801 -33.90 17.20 -18.13
CA SER A 801 -33.72 17.14 -19.58
C SER A 801 -32.38 17.77 -19.98
N TYR A 802 -31.83 17.37 -21.12
CA TYR A 802 -30.70 18.08 -21.75
C TYR A 802 -31.00 19.57 -22.00
N GLU A 803 -32.29 19.93 -22.15
CA GLU A 803 -32.79 21.31 -22.31
C GLU A 803 -32.60 22.18 -21.06
N ASP A 804 -32.34 21.57 -19.89
CA ASP A 804 -32.11 22.28 -18.63
C ASP A 804 -30.65 22.78 -18.48
N PHE A 805 -29.79 22.66 -19.50
CA PHE A 805 -28.36 22.99 -19.47
C PHE A 805 -27.95 23.89 -20.64
N ASP A 806 -26.98 24.78 -20.42
CA ASP A 806 -26.50 25.72 -21.45
C ASP A 806 -25.70 25.00 -22.56
N PRO A 807 -26.05 25.17 -23.86
CA PRO A 807 -25.30 24.54 -24.94
C PRO A 807 -23.84 25.00 -24.98
N PRO A 808 -22.85 24.11 -25.23
CA PRO A 808 -21.42 24.45 -25.16
C PRO A 808 -21.03 25.68 -25.97
N SER A 809 -20.64 26.74 -25.28
CA SER A 809 -20.48 28.09 -25.86
C SER A 809 -19.22 28.28 -26.73
N THR A 810 -18.33 27.28 -26.80
CA THR A 810 -16.98 27.43 -27.39
C THR A 810 -16.48 26.26 -28.26
N ASN A 811 -17.10 25.08 -28.23
CA ASN A 811 -16.66 23.91 -29.01
C ASN A 811 -17.87 23.15 -29.57
N PRO A 812 -18.04 23.03 -30.92
CA PRO A 812 -19.29 22.56 -31.55
C PRO A 812 -19.56 21.06 -31.46
N GLN A 813 -18.68 20.25 -30.88
CA GLN A 813 -18.92 18.83 -30.62
C GLN A 813 -18.41 18.45 -29.22
N ARG A 814 -19.32 18.46 -28.23
CA ARG A 814 -19.14 17.91 -26.88
C ARG A 814 -20.43 17.17 -26.50
N TRP A 815 -20.30 16.12 -25.70
CA TRP A 815 -21.42 15.46 -25.03
C TRP A 815 -21.64 16.09 -23.66
N LEU A 816 -22.91 16.20 -23.25
CA LEU A 816 -23.33 16.50 -21.88
C LEU A 816 -23.52 15.16 -21.15
N ALA A 817 -22.92 14.99 -19.97
CA ALA A 817 -23.26 13.91 -19.05
C ALA A 817 -23.95 14.48 -17.82
N PHE A 818 -24.99 13.82 -17.29
CA PHE A 818 -25.64 14.21 -16.05
C PHE A 818 -26.25 13.03 -15.28
N ILE A 819 -26.38 13.18 -13.98
CA ILE A 819 -26.81 12.13 -13.02
C ILE A 819 -27.65 12.76 -11.92
N ILE A 820 -28.65 12.02 -11.40
CA ILE A 820 -29.44 12.46 -10.24
C ILE A 820 -28.88 11.80 -8.98
N ASP A 821 -28.56 12.62 -7.99
CA ASP A 821 -27.95 12.30 -6.69
C ASP A 821 -29.00 12.52 -5.58
N PHE A 822 -29.29 11.50 -4.78
CA PHE A 822 -30.25 11.54 -3.69
C PHE A 822 -29.58 11.29 -2.33
N LYS A 823 -29.72 12.26 -1.41
CA LYS A 823 -29.54 12.02 0.02
C LYS A 823 -30.86 11.80 0.72
N PHE A 824 -30.95 10.71 1.49
CA PHE A 824 -32.07 10.39 2.35
C PHE A 824 -31.65 10.51 3.82
N ASP A 825 -32.53 11.03 4.69
CA ASP A 825 -32.22 11.08 6.12
C ASP A 825 -32.10 9.66 6.69
N ASN A 826 -31.01 9.35 7.40
CA ASN A 826 -30.81 8.06 8.05
C ASN A 826 -31.28 8.11 9.52
N PRO A 827 -32.48 7.59 9.87
CA PRO A 827 -32.97 7.56 11.24
C PRO A 827 -32.20 6.58 12.15
N TYR A 828 -31.23 5.85 11.59
CA TYR A 828 -30.34 4.92 12.31
C TYR A 828 -28.91 5.45 12.46
N GLY A 829 -28.64 6.70 12.05
CA GLY A 829 -27.32 7.34 12.16
C GLY A 829 -26.86 7.51 13.61
N LEU A 830 -25.57 7.30 13.87
CA LEU A 830 -24.98 7.13 15.20
C LEU A 830 -24.81 8.42 16.06
N PHE A 831 -25.58 9.48 15.80
CA PHE A 831 -25.27 10.84 16.25
C PHE A 831 -26.36 11.53 17.10
N GLY A 832 -26.61 10.93 18.27
CA GLY A 832 -27.06 11.65 19.47
C GLY A 832 -25.86 12.07 20.33
N ASP A 833 -25.57 11.29 21.37
CA ASP A 833 -24.62 11.64 22.43
C ASP A 833 -23.16 11.80 21.98
N VAL A 834 -22.75 11.13 20.89
CA VAL A 834 -21.37 11.20 20.35
C VAL A 834 -21.02 12.61 19.87
N LYS A 835 -21.99 13.35 19.30
CA LYS A 835 -21.78 14.72 18.77
C LYS A 835 -21.38 15.69 19.90
N ASP A 836 -21.96 15.51 21.08
CA ASP A 836 -21.68 16.33 22.27
C ASP A 836 -20.32 16.00 22.92
N GLY A 837 -19.89 14.73 22.85
CA GLY A 837 -18.55 14.31 23.24
C GLY A 837 -17.47 14.92 22.34
N ILE A 838 -17.62 14.78 21.02
CA ILE A 838 -16.68 15.31 20.02
C ILE A 838 -16.61 16.85 20.11
N ASN A 839 -17.75 17.54 20.17
CA ASN A 839 -17.77 19.01 20.30
C ASN A 839 -17.10 19.51 21.58
N LYS A 840 -17.28 18.82 22.72
CA LYS A 840 -16.54 19.13 23.96
C LYS A 840 -15.04 18.89 23.83
N ILE A 841 -14.60 17.87 23.08
CA ILE A 841 -13.17 17.64 22.82
C ILE A 841 -12.58 18.74 21.94
N ILE A 842 -13.30 19.18 20.89
CA ILE A 842 -12.88 20.26 19.99
C ILE A 842 -12.77 21.59 20.76
N GLN A 843 -13.83 22.01 21.47
CA GLN A 843 -13.85 23.29 22.18
C GLN A 843 -12.86 23.38 23.35
N ASN A 844 -12.51 22.26 24.00
CA ASN A 844 -11.51 22.25 25.06
C ASN A 844 -10.06 22.13 24.55
N LYS A 845 -9.83 21.63 23.32
CA LYS A 845 -8.49 21.57 22.70
C LYS A 845 -8.11 22.85 21.95
N ILE A 846 -9.06 23.54 21.31
CA ILE A 846 -8.78 24.71 20.46
C ILE A 846 -9.20 26.00 21.17
N GLY A 847 -8.24 26.69 21.79
CA GLY A 847 -8.48 27.88 22.59
C GLY A 847 -8.97 29.10 21.79
N LYS A 848 -10.29 29.32 21.76
CA LYS A 848 -10.99 30.57 21.37
C LYS A 848 -10.38 31.36 20.19
N ASN A 849 -10.10 30.70 19.07
CA ASN A 849 -9.69 31.38 17.83
C ASN A 849 -10.62 30.96 16.67
N PRO A 850 -11.53 31.83 16.16
CA PRO A 850 -12.61 31.39 15.25
C PRO A 850 -12.20 30.97 13.84
N ASN A 851 -10.93 31.13 13.47
CA ASN A 851 -10.49 31.15 12.06
C ASN A 851 -9.66 29.92 11.64
N VAL A 852 -9.76 28.78 12.34
CA VAL A 852 -9.12 27.51 11.95
C VAL A 852 -10.17 26.41 11.93
N TYR A 853 -10.69 26.10 10.73
CA TYR A 853 -11.55 24.95 10.48
C TYR A 853 -10.72 23.80 9.91
N PHE A 854 -10.66 22.68 10.65
CA PHE A 854 -10.35 21.38 10.06
C PHE A 854 -11.67 20.79 9.52
N GLY A 855 -12.02 21.15 8.28
CA GLY A 855 -13.06 20.41 7.54
C GLY A 855 -12.48 19.08 7.06
N GLY A 856 -13.14 17.95 7.33
CA GLY A 856 -12.62 16.64 6.94
C GLY A 856 -13.30 15.42 7.58
N LEU A 857 -13.96 15.59 8.73
CA LEU A 857 -15.05 14.69 9.12
C LEU A 857 -16.37 15.36 8.73
N PRO A 858 -17.20 14.75 7.87
CA PRO A 858 -18.54 15.24 7.58
C PRO A 858 -19.39 15.30 8.88
N GLU A 859 -20.15 16.39 9.08
CA GLU A 859 -20.99 16.59 10.29
C GLU A 859 -22.17 15.61 10.43
N ASP A 860 -22.35 14.84 9.36
CA ASP A 860 -23.42 13.94 8.93
C ASP A 860 -22.89 12.53 8.66
N LEU A 861 -21.75 12.14 9.26
CA LEU A 861 -21.16 10.79 9.11
C LEU A 861 -22.20 9.68 9.39
N GLY A 862 -22.68 9.00 8.35
CA GLY A 862 -23.76 8.01 8.47
C GLY A 862 -25.13 8.58 8.89
N GLY A 863 -25.29 9.90 8.91
CA GLY A 863 -26.56 10.62 9.11
C GLY A 863 -27.45 10.66 7.87
N TYR A 864 -26.90 10.36 6.69
CA TYR A 864 -27.62 10.18 5.44
C TYR A 864 -27.32 8.83 4.79
N PHE A 865 -28.20 8.37 3.91
CA PHE A 865 -27.86 7.46 2.82
C PHE A 865 -27.72 8.29 1.55
N GLU A 866 -26.71 8.02 0.72
CA GLU A 866 -26.44 8.76 -0.52
C GLU A 866 -26.35 7.76 -1.69
N PHE A 867 -27.19 7.95 -2.71
CA PHE A 867 -27.33 7.04 -3.85
C PHE A 867 -27.64 7.82 -5.12
N THR A 868 -27.18 7.33 -6.27
CA THR A 868 -27.31 7.98 -7.58
C THR A 868 -28.11 7.15 -8.58
N SER A 869 -28.68 7.80 -9.59
CA SER A 869 -29.20 7.13 -10.79
C SER A 869 -28.05 6.58 -11.65
N GLU A 870 -28.38 5.92 -12.77
CA GLU A 870 -27.48 5.86 -13.92
C GLU A 870 -27.21 7.27 -14.48
N VAL A 871 -26.09 7.43 -15.20
CA VAL A 871 -25.78 8.65 -15.95
C VAL A 871 -26.57 8.67 -17.26
N MET A 872 -27.13 9.82 -17.62
CA MET A 872 -27.55 10.13 -18.98
C MET A 872 -26.43 10.85 -19.71
N ILE A 873 -26.07 10.40 -20.91
CA ILE A 873 -25.16 11.13 -21.80
C ILE A 873 -25.90 11.52 -23.08
N TRP A 874 -25.90 12.82 -23.39
CA TRP A 874 -26.64 13.41 -24.49
C TRP A 874 -25.72 14.21 -25.45
N PRO A 875 -25.89 14.08 -26.78
CA PRO A 875 -26.73 13.10 -27.48
C PRO A 875 -26.27 11.67 -27.20
N ASN A 876 -27.18 10.70 -27.13
CA ASN A 876 -26.80 9.29 -27.04
C ASN A 876 -26.37 8.76 -28.42
N SER A 877 -25.31 9.35 -28.95
CA SER A 877 -24.63 8.99 -30.18
C SER A 877 -23.14 8.87 -29.94
N PHE A 878 -22.47 8.11 -30.79
CA PHE A 878 -21.04 7.83 -30.68
C PHE A 878 -20.29 8.55 -31.81
N PRO A 879 -19.08 9.09 -31.54
CA PRO A 879 -18.24 9.65 -32.59
C PRO A 879 -17.65 8.60 -33.55
N TYR A 880 -17.67 7.32 -33.17
CA TYR A 880 -17.11 6.21 -33.94
C TYR A 880 -18.10 5.05 -34.05
N GLU A 881 -17.99 4.30 -35.15
CA GLU A 881 -18.63 2.99 -35.31
C GLU A 881 -18.01 1.96 -34.36
N ASP A 882 -18.71 0.84 -34.13
CA ASP A 882 -18.15 -0.29 -33.36
C ASP A 882 -16.95 -0.92 -34.10
N CYS A 883 -16.00 -1.46 -33.34
CA CYS A 883 -14.89 -2.21 -33.88
C CYS A 883 -15.17 -3.72 -33.85
N PHE A 884 -14.55 -4.47 -34.75
CA PHE A 884 -14.67 -5.93 -34.76
C PHE A 884 -13.32 -6.60 -35.01
N GLY A 885 -12.98 -7.60 -34.18
CA GLY A 885 -11.73 -8.35 -34.31
C GLY A 885 -10.49 -7.45 -34.43
N ALA A 886 -9.66 -7.67 -35.46
CA ALA A 886 -8.42 -6.91 -35.68
C ALA A 886 -8.61 -5.39 -35.85
N GLU A 887 -9.82 -4.90 -36.11
CA GLU A 887 -10.12 -3.46 -36.21
C GLU A 887 -10.24 -2.80 -34.82
N CYS A 888 -10.39 -3.57 -33.74
CA CYS A 888 -10.29 -3.12 -32.34
C CYS A 888 -8.83 -2.89 -31.86
N GLY A 889 -7.92 -2.54 -32.77
CA GLY A 889 -6.49 -2.38 -32.49
C GLY A 889 -6.07 -0.91 -32.33
N GLY A 890 -5.21 -0.65 -31.34
CA GLY A 890 -4.54 0.64 -31.15
C GLY A 890 -5.12 1.51 -30.02
N ARG A 891 -4.22 2.17 -29.29
CA ARG A 891 -4.57 3.14 -28.24
C ARG A 891 -4.93 4.51 -28.80
N ILE A 892 -5.72 5.26 -28.05
CA ILE A 892 -5.68 6.73 -28.14
C ILE A 892 -4.47 7.27 -27.37
N LEU A 893 -4.10 8.52 -27.67
CA LEU A 893 -3.33 9.37 -26.79
C LEU A 893 -4.28 9.93 -25.72
#